data_AF-A0AAV2WLP2-F1
#
_entry.id   AF-A0AAV2WLP2-F1
#
_cell.length_a   1.000
_cell.length_b   1.000
_cell.length_c   1.000
_cell.angle_alpha   90.00
_cell.angle_beta   90.00
_cell.angle_gamma   90.00
#
_symmetry.space_group_name_H-M   'P 1'
#
loop_
_entity.id
_entity.type
_entity.pdbx_description
1 polymer ?
#
loop_
_entity_poly.entity_id
_entity_poly.type
_entity_poly.pdbx_seq_one_letter_code
_entity_poly.pdbx_strand_id
1 'polypeptide(L)'
;MRNPLAGVRARLTGDRSADGTPGQTVGKSLATSPAAKAATPMPRTRFGQWLGRPMTSFHLIIAVAAILVTLGLIMVLSASGVYSYDSGGSPWTVFAKQSLWTGVGLIAFYLALRMPVALMRRLAFPAFIFTIVLLVLVLIPGIGKVANGSRGWFVIGGFSMQPSELAKIAFAIWGAHLLAARRLEQATLREMLIPLVPAAGLALTLIVLQPDLGQTVTLSIILLGLLWYAGLPLRVFASSLGAMVVAAGVLAVSAGYRSDRVQSWLNPGADPGGAGYQARQARFALANGGVFGNGLGQGTAKYNYLPNAHNDFIFAIIGEELGYIGAAGLLCLFGLFAYTGMRIARRSADPFLRLLTATVTLWVIGQAFINVGYVVGLLPVTGLQLPLISAGGTSTATTMLILGVITNAARHEPEAVAALRAGRDDRVTRLLRLPLPEPYVPSRLEVARDRLRTRGKPGKAPAKQKPPAKSKSKAVARKPRQTSAADARRSSGTEHRASWRRPARLPTGPRGAAAGARSTGPSPLIGRSALRVSTLSVVLAGGGTAGHVEPAMAVADALTELDPEIRITALGTQRGLETRLVPERGYDLELITPVPLPRKPSADLLRLPLRVRTAVRQTRSVFDAVGVDVVIGFGGYVSVPAYLAARRGLRRPSVPVVIHEANASAGWANKLGARSAKRVLSAVPDPGLGPVEVVGVPVRASITALDRAALRAQARAAFGFADDARVLLVFGGSQGAQSINRAVSGAASELAAKGISVLHAHGPKNTLDLPAPSGPPYVAVPYLDRMDLAYAAADLAICRSGAMTVAEVSAVGLPAVYVPLPIGNGEQRLNALPVVQAGGGLLIDDADLSPQLVAETVIGVLDDAPRLQQMTAAAALAGHRDAARRVAEVAIEVARAHRADRKSLR
;
A
#
# COMPACT_ATOMS: atom_id res chain seq x y z
N MET A 1 42.88 -63.50 -18.53
CA MET A 1 44.02 -63.52 -17.60
C MET A 1 43.51 -63.65 -16.16
N ARG A 2 44.18 -64.47 -15.34
CA ARG A 2 44.04 -64.66 -13.87
C ARG A 2 42.67 -65.04 -13.25
N ASN A 3 42.61 -66.33 -12.89
CA ASN A 3 41.92 -66.91 -11.71
C ASN A 3 42.52 -66.31 -10.39
N PRO A 4 41.94 -66.43 -9.17
CA PRO A 4 41.59 -67.71 -8.53
C PRO A 4 40.30 -67.83 -7.65
N LEU A 5 39.68 -69.02 -7.70
CA LEU A 5 39.15 -69.84 -6.56
C LEU A 5 37.91 -69.35 -5.73
N ALA A 6 37.00 -70.19 -5.21
CA ALA A 6 36.72 -71.63 -5.42
C ALA A 6 35.35 -72.09 -4.80
N GLY A 7 34.73 -73.12 -5.39
CA GLY A 7 33.90 -74.15 -4.71
C GLY A 7 32.47 -73.78 -4.26
N VAL A 8 31.48 -74.69 -4.17
CA VAL A 8 31.37 -76.14 -4.48
C VAL A 8 29.89 -76.51 -4.83
N ARG A 9 29.70 -77.34 -5.89
CA ARG A 9 28.60 -78.30 -6.24
C ARG A 9 27.17 -78.12 -5.67
N ALA A 10 26.09 -78.05 -6.48
CA ALA A 10 25.42 -79.13 -7.27
C ALA A 10 24.63 -80.13 -6.38
N ARG A 11 23.50 -80.77 -6.75
CA ARG A 11 22.50 -80.76 -7.88
C ARG A 11 21.35 -81.71 -7.44
N LEU A 12 20.29 -81.91 -8.25
CA LEU A 12 19.23 -82.96 -8.20
C LEU A 12 17.94 -82.50 -7.45
N THR A 13 16.80 -82.23 -8.10
CA THR A 13 15.86 -83.02 -8.95
C THR A 13 14.97 -83.99 -8.16
N GLY A 14 13.64 -83.85 -8.31
CA GLY A 14 12.66 -84.77 -7.72
C GLY A 14 11.22 -84.25 -7.84
N ASP A 15 10.63 -84.38 -9.03
CA ASP A 15 9.21 -84.13 -9.27
C ASP A 15 8.34 -85.28 -8.71
N ARG A 16 7.15 -84.98 -8.17
CA ARG A 16 6.01 -85.90 -8.07
C ARG A 16 4.72 -85.23 -7.57
N SER A 17 3.62 -85.70 -8.12
CA SER A 17 2.26 -85.20 -8.00
C SER A 17 1.37 -86.03 -7.05
N ALA A 18 0.15 -85.51 -6.84
CA ALA A 18 -1.07 -86.20 -6.40
C ALA A 18 -1.28 -86.53 -4.91
N ASP A 19 -2.27 -85.83 -4.34
CA ASP A 19 -3.45 -86.32 -3.59
C ASP A 19 -3.30 -87.05 -2.23
N GLY A 20 -4.28 -86.84 -1.34
CA GLY A 20 -4.44 -87.58 -0.07
C GLY A 20 -4.37 -86.78 1.25
N THR A 21 -5.54 -86.50 1.83
CA THR A 21 -5.80 -86.15 3.25
C THR A 21 -5.16 -87.12 4.26
N PRO A 22 -4.90 -86.75 5.56
CA PRO A 22 -5.89 -86.14 6.47
C PRO A 22 -5.40 -85.19 7.59
N GLY A 23 -6.35 -84.61 8.36
CA GLY A 23 -6.07 -84.06 9.70
C GLY A 23 -6.73 -82.71 10.06
N GLN A 24 -8.06 -82.67 10.26
CA GLN A 24 -8.74 -81.50 10.86
C GLN A 24 -9.12 -81.75 12.33
N THR A 25 -8.39 -81.13 13.27
CA THR A 25 -8.81 -80.98 14.68
C THR A 25 -8.24 -79.71 15.31
N VAL A 26 -8.81 -78.52 15.04
CA VAL A 26 -8.66 -77.34 15.93
C VAL A 26 -9.94 -76.50 16.02
N GLY A 27 -10.47 -76.43 17.24
CA GLY A 27 -11.05 -75.25 17.90
C GLY A 27 -11.86 -74.21 17.10
N LYS A 28 -13.19 -74.23 17.29
CA LYS A 28 -14.03 -73.03 17.16
C LYS A 28 -13.53 -71.93 18.11
N SER A 29 -13.15 -70.76 17.57
CA SER A 29 -13.03 -69.54 18.37
C SER A 29 -13.51 -68.29 17.62
N LEU A 30 -14.75 -67.90 17.94
CA LEU A 30 -15.24 -66.52 18.05
C LEU A 30 -14.71 -65.49 17.03
N ALA A 31 -15.35 -65.44 15.86
CA ALA A 31 -15.37 -64.24 15.02
C ALA A 31 -16.24 -63.13 15.65
N THR A 32 -15.77 -62.52 16.74
CA THR A 32 -16.38 -61.31 17.30
C THR A 32 -15.86 -60.07 16.58
N SER A 33 -16.70 -59.53 15.69
CA SER A 33 -16.47 -58.24 15.03
C SER A 33 -16.18 -57.14 16.07
N PRO A 34 -15.09 -56.36 15.95
CA PRO A 34 -14.85 -55.24 16.85
C PRO A 34 -15.96 -54.21 16.67
N ALA A 35 -16.74 -53.97 17.73
CA ALA A 35 -17.89 -53.09 17.72
C ALA A 35 -17.59 -51.75 17.01
N ALA A 36 -18.50 -51.36 16.11
CA ALA A 36 -18.42 -50.09 15.40
C ALA A 36 -18.24 -48.94 16.40
N LYS A 37 -17.05 -48.31 16.39
CA LYS A 37 -16.78 -47.12 17.19
C LYS A 37 -17.84 -46.07 16.87
N ALA A 38 -18.45 -45.52 17.92
CA ALA A 38 -19.61 -44.63 17.85
C ALA A 38 -19.51 -43.65 16.68
N ALA A 39 -20.48 -43.72 15.77
CA ALA A 39 -20.55 -42.85 14.62
C ALA A 39 -20.58 -41.39 15.08
N THR A 40 -19.56 -40.62 14.69
CA THR A 40 -19.48 -39.18 14.95
C THR A 40 -20.77 -38.52 14.46
N PRO A 41 -21.41 -37.62 15.24
CA PRO A 41 -22.69 -37.03 14.85
C PRO A 41 -22.57 -36.38 13.48
N MET A 42 -23.32 -36.91 12.51
CA MET A 42 -23.32 -36.44 11.12
C MET A 42 -23.61 -34.94 11.09
N PRO A 43 -22.72 -34.10 10.53
CA PRO A 43 -22.94 -32.66 10.50
C PRO A 43 -24.21 -32.34 9.72
N ARG A 44 -25.17 -31.72 10.41
CA ARG A 44 -26.53 -31.42 9.89
C ARG A 44 -26.54 -30.29 8.85
N THR A 45 -25.40 -29.66 8.59
CA THR A 45 -25.23 -28.57 7.61
C THR A 45 -24.27 -28.97 6.48
N ARG A 46 -24.53 -28.49 5.26
CA ARG A 46 -23.64 -28.69 4.09
C ARG A 46 -22.20 -28.23 4.36
N PHE A 47 -22.04 -27.15 5.14
CA PHE A 47 -20.73 -26.63 5.55
C PHE A 47 -19.97 -27.60 6.47
N GLY A 48 -20.64 -28.20 7.46
CA GLY A 48 -20.02 -29.21 8.32
C GLY A 48 -19.64 -30.48 7.56
N GLN A 49 -20.43 -30.89 6.55
CA GLN A 49 -20.10 -32.03 5.69
C GLN A 49 -18.86 -31.77 4.82
N TRP A 50 -18.70 -30.54 4.30
CA TRP A 50 -17.49 -30.13 3.58
C TRP A 50 -16.27 -30.05 4.51
N LEU A 51 -16.43 -29.50 5.72
CA LEU A 51 -15.39 -29.49 6.73
C LEU A 51 -14.97 -30.91 7.17
N GLY A 52 -15.88 -31.87 7.17
CA GLY A 52 -15.61 -33.27 7.54
C GLY A 52 -14.79 -34.08 6.52
N ARG A 53 -14.44 -33.54 5.34
CA ARG A 53 -13.66 -34.29 4.34
C ARG A 53 -12.18 -34.45 4.77
N PRO A 54 -11.53 -35.60 4.48
CA PRO A 54 -10.17 -35.90 4.96
C PRO A 54 -9.08 -34.91 4.54
N MET A 55 -9.19 -34.33 3.36
CA MET A 55 -8.20 -33.41 2.79
C MET A 55 -8.49 -31.92 3.07
N THR A 56 -9.55 -31.58 3.81
CA THR A 56 -9.99 -30.18 3.93
C THR A 56 -8.94 -29.32 4.64
N SER A 57 -8.30 -29.81 5.72
CA SER A 57 -7.25 -29.04 6.41
C SER A 57 -6.09 -28.65 5.50
N PHE A 58 -5.64 -29.59 4.64
CA PHE A 58 -4.55 -29.40 3.69
C PHE A 58 -4.90 -28.39 2.58
N HIS A 59 -6.09 -28.50 2.00
CA HIS A 59 -6.54 -27.54 0.99
C HIS A 59 -6.74 -26.14 1.56
N LEU A 60 -7.29 -26.06 2.77
CA LEU A 60 -7.67 -24.80 3.39
C LEU A 60 -6.44 -24.02 3.86
N ILE A 61 -5.42 -24.69 4.41
CA ILE A 61 -4.15 -24.03 4.77
C ILE A 61 -3.40 -23.51 3.54
N ILE A 62 -3.38 -24.28 2.44
CA ILE A 62 -2.77 -23.83 1.17
C ILE A 62 -3.53 -22.64 0.59
N ALA A 63 -4.87 -22.69 0.56
CA ALA A 63 -5.69 -21.59 0.05
C ALA A 63 -5.49 -20.31 0.87
N VAL A 64 -5.48 -20.40 2.20
CA VAL A 64 -5.24 -19.25 3.08
C VAL A 64 -3.84 -18.68 2.88
N ALA A 65 -2.80 -19.53 2.83
CA ALA A 65 -1.43 -19.09 2.57
C ALA A 65 -1.28 -18.43 1.20
N ALA A 66 -1.88 -19.00 0.15
CA ALA A 66 -1.84 -18.44 -1.21
C ALA A 66 -2.55 -17.08 -1.30
N ILE A 67 -3.72 -16.92 -0.66
CA ILE A 67 -4.43 -15.64 -0.60
C ILE A 67 -3.63 -14.60 0.18
N LEU A 68 -3.06 -14.97 1.35
CA LEU A 68 -2.21 -14.08 2.15
C LEU A 68 -0.98 -13.61 1.35
N VAL A 69 -0.24 -14.52 0.71
CA VAL A 69 0.94 -14.16 -0.10
C VAL A 69 0.56 -13.29 -1.31
N THR A 70 -0.52 -13.63 -2.00
CA THR A 70 -0.98 -12.86 -3.17
C THR A 70 -1.40 -11.45 -2.75
N LEU A 71 -2.16 -11.32 -1.66
CA LEU A 71 -2.54 -10.04 -1.08
C LEU A 71 -1.30 -9.27 -0.59
N GLY A 72 -0.34 -9.93 0.04
CA GLY A 72 0.92 -9.34 0.48
C GLY A 72 1.74 -8.77 -0.67
N LEU A 73 1.97 -9.54 -1.74
CA LEU A 73 2.65 -9.05 -2.95
C LEU A 73 1.93 -7.86 -3.59
N ILE A 74 0.60 -7.90 -3.66
CA ILE A 74 -0.23 -6.80 -4.15
C ILE A 74 -0.08 -5.54 -3.28
N MET A 75 -0.11 -5.69 -1.96
CA MET A 75 0.01 -4.56 -1.02
C MET A 75 1.44 -4.02 -0.93
N VAL A 76 2.47 -4.87 -1.02
CA VAL A 76 3.87 -4.42 -1.10
C VAL A 76 4.12 -3.68 -2.41
N LEU A 77 3.62 -4.17 -3.55
CA LEU A 77 3.68 -3.43 -4.82
C LEU A 77 3.03 -2.06 -4.68
N SER A 78 1.85 -2.01 -4.05
CA SER A 78 1.12 -0.77 -3.80
C SER A 78 1.89 0.19 -2.88
N ALA A 79 2.44 -0.30 -1.77
CA ALA A 79 3.08 0.51 -0.73
C ALA A 79 4.53 0.92 -1.05
N SER A 80 5.27 0.09 -1.79
CA SER A 80 6.70 0.30 -2.07
C SER A 80 7.02 0.91 -3.44
N GLY A 81 6.04 1.00 -4.34
CA GLY A 81 6.24 1.54 -5.69
C GLY A 81 6.67 3.01 -5.72
N VAL A 82 6.30 3.79 -4.70
CA VAL A 82 6.74 5.20 -4.53
C VAL A 82 8.16 5.24 -3.95
N TYR A 83 8.36 4.62 -2.78
CA TYR A 83 9.65 4.56 -2.07
C TYR A 83 10.82 3.98 -2.91
N SER A 84 10.53 3.04 -3.81
CA SER A 84 11.55 2.40 -4.67
C SER A 84 12.14 3.33 -5.74
N TYR A 85 11.44 4.43 -6.07
CA TYR A 85 11.88 5.40 -7.07
C TYR A 85 13.07 6.23 -6.54
N ASP A 86 12.94 6.74 -5.31
CA ASP A 86 13.87 7.68 -4.68
C ASP A 86 15.28 7.09 -4.42
N SER A 87 15.38 5.78 -4.16
CA SER A 87 16.64 5.13 -3.72
C SER A 87 17.30 4.21 -4.75
N GLY A 88 16.73 4.03 -5.94
CA GLY A 88 17.21 3.01 -6.88
C GLY A 88 16.78 3.17 -8.35
N GLY A 89 16.20 4.31 -8.74
CA GLY A 89 15.87 4.64 -10.13
C GLY A 89 14.78 3.77 -10.78
N SER A 90 14.16 2.84 -10.05
CA SER A 90 13.11 1.97 -10.57
C SER A 90 12.04 1.68 -9.51
N PRO A 91 10.75 1.99 -9.77
CA PRO A 91 9.63 1.68 -8.88
C PRO A 91 9.51 0.20 -8.50
N TRP A 92 10.19 -0.68 -9.24
CA TRP A 92 10.11 -2.11 -9.10
C TRP A 92 11.16 -2.70 -8.14
N THR A 93 12.12 -1.93 -7.61
CA THR A 93 13.26 -2.53 -6.87
C THR A 93 12.84 -3.28 -5.59
N VAL A 94 11.98 -2.69 -4.73
CA VAL A 94 11.49 -3.39 -3.52
C VAL A 94 10.54 -4.52 -3.89
N PHE A 95 9.66 -4.31 -4.87
CA PHE A 95 8.75 -5.36 -5.34
C PHE A 95 9.49 -6.56 -5.96
N ALA A 96 10.54 -6.33 -6.74
CA ALA A 96 11.38 -7.37 -7.34
C ALA A 96 12.14 -8.14 -6.26
N LYS A 97 12.71 -7.45 -5.27
CA LYS A 97 13.33 -8.10 -4.09
C LYS A 97 12.31 -8.91 -3.30
N GLN A 98 11.11 -8.39 -3.04
CA GLN A 98 10.05 -9.11 -2.34
C GLN A 98 9.57 -10.33 -3.16
N SER A 99 9.45 -10.20 -4.48
CA SER A 99 9.07 -11.29 -5.39
C SER A 99 10.13 -12.39 -5.43
N LEU A 100 11.42 -12.02 -5.48
CA LEU A 100 12.56 -12.93 -5.39
C LEU A 100 12.55 -13.71 -4.07
N TRP A 101 12.42 -12.99 -2.93
CA TRP A 101 12.31 -13.62 -1.61
C TRP A 101 11.05 -14.47 -1.44
N THR A 102 9.95 -14.11 -2.10
CA THR A 102 8.74 -14.94 -2.15
C THR A 102 8.97 -16.20 -2.98
N GLY A 103 9.73 -16.13 -4.07
CA GLY A 103 10.19 -17.30 -4.84
C GLY A 103 11.07 -18.23 -4.00
N VAL A 104 12.05 -17.69 -3.27
CA VAL A 104 12.85 -18.44 -2.28
C VAL A 104 11.95 -19.06 -1.20
N GLY A 105 10.96 -18.31 -0.73
CA GLY A 105 9.94 -18.77 0.21
C GLY A 105 9.09 -19.93 -0.32
N LEU A 106 8.64 -19.88 -1.58
CA LEU A 106 7.89 -20.95 -2.22
C LEU A 106 8.73 -22.23 -2.38
N ILE A 107 10.03 -22.09 -2.69
CA ILE A 107 10.97 -23.21 -2.69
C ILE A 107 11.10 -23.79 -1.26
N ALA A 108 11.28 -22.93 -0.25
CA ALA A 108 11.37 -23.36 1.15
C ALA A 108 10.09 -24.03 1.67
N PHE A 109 8.92 -23.50 1.30
CA PHE A 109 7.59 -24.10 1.57
C PHE A 109 7.50 -25.50 0.95
N TYR A 110 7.89 -25.65 -0.31
CA TYR A 110 7.84 -26.93 -1.03
C TYR A 110 8.83 -27.96 -0.45
N LEU A 111 10.04 -27.55 -0.07
CA LEU A 111 11.02 -28.40 0.60
C LEU A 111 10.52 -28.83 1.99
N ALA A 112 9.97 -27.92 2.79
CA ALA A 112 9.37 -28.24 4.08
C ALA A 112 8.14 -29.14 3.94
N LEU A 113 7.31 -28.93 2.92
CA LEU A 113 6.15 -29.77 2.60
C LEU A 113 6.56 -31.21 2.26
N ARG A 114 7.72 -31.40 1.61
CA ARG A 114 8.28 -32.72 1.28
C ARG A 114 9.16 -33.32 2.38
N MET A 115 9.52 -32.56 3.41
CA MET A 115 10.45 -33.01 4.45
C MET A 115 9.86 -34.18 5.26
N PRO A 116 10.58 -35.31 5.43
CA PRO A 116 10.17 -36.37 6.34
C PRO A 116 10.18 -35.89 7.79
N VAL A 117 9.13 -36.22 8.56
CA VAL A 117 9.00 -35.82 9.97
C VAL A 117 10.17 -36.35 10.82
N ALA A 118 10.70 -37.53 10.49
CA ALA A 118 11.89 -38.10 11.12
C ALA A 118 13.15 -37.24 10.90
N LEU A 119 13.34 -36.67 9.70
CA LEU A 119 14.47 -35.78 9.41
C LEU A 119 14.33 -34.46 10.18
N MET A 120 13.12 -33.89 10.22
CA MET A 120 12.82 -32.68 10.99
C MET A 120 13.12 -32.84 12.49
N ARG A 121 12.84 -34.01 13.07
CA ARG A 121 13.22 -34.36 14.46
C ARG A 121 14.73 -34.51 14.61
N ARG A 122 15.41 -35.27 13.74
CA ARG A 122 16.86 -35.52 13.79
C ARG A 122 17.67 -34.23 13.69
N LEU A 123 17.24 -33.29 12.85
CA LEU A 123 17.90 -31.99 12.68
C LEU A 123 17.51 -30.95 13.73
N ALA A 124 16.52 -31.20 14.58
CA ALA A 124 15.96 -30.19 15.48
C ALA A 124 17.00 -29.56 16.42
N PHE A 125 17.76 -30.38 17.15
CA PHE A 125 18.80 -29.88 18.05
C PHE A 125 20.03 -29.31 17.31
N PRO A 126 20.61 -29.99 16.29
CA PRO A 126 21.69 -29.42 15.49
C PRO A 126 21.33 -28.07 14.83
N ALA A 127 20.12 -27.93 14.30
CA ALA A 127 19.64 -26.67 13.71
C ALA A 127 19.50 -25.57 14.76
N PHE A 128 19.04 -25.88 15.97
CA PHE A 128 18.97 -24.89 17.04
C PHE A 128 20.35 -24.42 17.48
N ILE A 129 21.30 -25.33 17.71
CA ILE A 129 22.70 -24.99 18.02
C ILE A 129 23.33 -24.15 16.90
N PHE A 130 23.11 -24.52 15.64
CA PHE A 130 23.55 -23.72 14.50
C PHE A 130 22.98 -22.29 14.54
N THR A 131 21.70 -22.11 14.85
CA THR A 131 21.13 -20.76 14.99
C THR A 131 21.67 -19.97 16.18
N ILE A 132 22.04 -20.62 17.30
CA ILE A 132 22.76 -19.96 18.40
C ILE A 132 24.13 -19.45 17.94
N VAL A 133 24.89 -20.25 17.18
CA VAL A 133 26.18 -19.82 16.60
C VAL A 133 25.98 -18.61 15.68
N LEU A 134 24.95 -18.62 14.82
CA LEU A 134 24.63 -17.45 13.97
C LEU A 134 24.23 -16.21 14.78
N LEU A 135 23.49 -16.36 15.89
CA LEU A 135 23.13 -15.26 16.78
C LEU A 135 24.34 -14.65 17.52
N VAL A 136 25.37 -15.46 17.80
CA VAL A 136 26.66 -14.96 18.32
C VAL A 136 27.46 -14.27 17.22
N LEU A 137 27.59 -14.88 16.04
CA LEU A 137 28.36 -14.33 14.92
C LEU A 137 27.82 -12.97 14.44
N VAL A 138 26.50 -12.76 14.45
CA VAL A 138 25.90 -11.48 14.00
C VAL A 138 26.10 -10.33 15.00
N LEU A 139 26.47 -10.61 16.26
CA LEU A 139 26.84 -9.56 17.21
C LEU A 139 28.24 -8.97 16.93
N ILE A 140 29.11 -9.72 16.25
CA ILE A 140 30.50 -9.35 16.01
C ILE A 140 30.57 -8.17 15.01
N PRO A 141 31.23 -7.04 15.36
CA PRO A 141 31.48 -5.94 14.43
C PRO A 141 32.19 -6.43 13.16
N GLY A 142 31.79 -5.93 11.99
CA GLY A 142 32.35 -6.35 10.70
C GLY A 142 31.71 -7.60 10.07
N ILE A 143 31.15 -8.52 10.88
CA ILE A 143 30.34 -9.64 10.36
C ILE A 143 28.86 -9.24 10.33
N GLY A 144 28.33 -8.72 11.43
CA GLY A 144 26.96 -8.23 11.53
C GLY A 144 26.80 -6.79 11.05
N LYS A 145 25.89 -6.56 10.10
CA LYS A 145 25.49 -5.24 9.64
C LYS A 145 24.45 -4.62 10.59
N VAL A 146 24.63 -3.33 10.88
CA VAL A 146 23.66 -2.51 11.63
C VAL A 146 22.61 -1.97 10.67
N ALA A 147 21.33 -2.11 11.02
CA ALA A 147 20.19 -1.50 10.35
C ALA A 147 19.11 -1.13 11.38
N ASN A 148 18.48 0.04 11.26
CA ASN A 148 17.42 0.52 12.17
C ASN A 148 17.78 0.44 13.68
N GLY A 149 19.05 0.70 14.02
CA GLY A 149 19.58 0.62 15.39
C GLY A 149 19.90 -0.80 15.89
N SER A 150 19.68 -1.85 15.07
CA SER A 150 19.90 -3.25 15.41
C SER A 150 21.06 -3.86 14.60
N ARG A 151 22.01 -4.54 15.27
CA ARG A 151 23.01 -5.39 14.60
C ARG A 151 22.49 -6.82 14.47
N GLY A 152 21.55 -7.02 13.54
CA GLY A 152 20.82 -8.28 13.38
C GLY A 152 20.98 -8.97 12.02
N TRP A 153 21.76 -8.42 11.08
CA TRP A 153 21.74 -8.85 9.67
C TRP A 153 23.12 -9.25 9.13
N PHE A 154 23.21 -10.41 8.49
CA PHE A 154 24.30 -10.72 7.56
C PHE A 154 23.93 -10.18 6.17
N VAL A 155 24.88 -9.57 5.46
CA VAL A 155 24.65 -9.07 4.09
C VAL A 155 25.77 -9.55 3.17
N ILE A 156 25.41 -10.38 2.19
CA ILE A 156 26.35 -11.02 1.24
C ILE A 156 25.78 -10.85 -0.16
N GLY A 157 26.55 -10.25 -1.09
CA GLY A 157 26.14 -10.11 -2.50
C GLY A 157 24.78 -9.41 -2.73
N GLY A 158 24.40 -8.48 -1.85
CA GLY A 158 23.10 -7.79 -1.89
C GLY A 158 21.94 -8.56 -1.25
N PHE A 159 22.13 -9.80 -0.81
CA PHE A 159 21.16 -10.56 -0.01
C PHE A 159 21.36 -10.30 1.48
N SER A 160 20.29 -9.93 2.18
CA SER A 160 20.26 -9.71 3.63
C SER A 160 19.59 -10.88 4.34
N MET A 161 20.27 -11.49 5.32
CA MET A 161 19.78 -12.61 6.13
C MET A 161 19.72 -12.25 7.62
N GLN A 162 18.58 -12.46 8.29
CA GLN A 162 18.41 -12.22 9.73
C GLN A 162 18.45 -13.57 10.49
N PRO A 163 19.42 -13.83 11.39
CA PRO A 163 19.53 -15.12 12.10
C PRO A 163 18.40 -15.41 13.09
N SER A 164 17.84 -14.37 13.71
CA SER A 164 16.72 -14.47 14.65
C SER A 164 15.47 -15.10 14.00
N GLU A 165 15.25 -14.87 12.70
CA GLU A 165 14.18 -15.53 11.94
C GLU A 165 14.33 -17.05 11.87
N LEU A 166 15.56 -17.56 11.67
CA LEU A 166 15.81 -19.01 11.73
C LEU A 166 15.81 -19.53 13.17
N ALA A 167 16.31 -18.76 14.14
CA ALA A 167 16.34 -19.16 15.55
C ALA A 167 14.94 -19.45 16.09
N LYS A 168 13.92 -18.65 15.71
CA LYS A 168 12.51 -18.91 16.03
C LYS A 168 12.03 -20.27 15.50
N ILE A 169 12.30 -20.58 14.22
CA ILE A 169 11.93 -21.85 13.60
C ILE A 169 12.61 -23.02 14.31
N ALA A 170 13.94 -22.93 14.46
CA ALA A 170 14.73 -23.99 15.06
C ALA A 170 14.33 -24.24 16.53
N PHE A 171 14.08 -23.17 17.30
CA PHE A 171 13.58 -23.26 18.67
C PHE A 171 12.16 -23.84 18.75
N ALA A 172 11.24 -23.48 17.84
CA ALA A 172 9.90 -24.05 17.80
C ALA A 172 9.93 -25.56 17.50
N ILE A 173 10.74 -25.98 16.52
CA ILE A 173 10.93 -27.39 16.15
C ILE A 173 11.61 -28.16 17.28
N TRP A 174 12.73 -27.64 17.81
CA TRP A 174 13.46 -28.29 18.90
C TRP A 174 12.66 -28.37 20.19
N GLY A 175 12.03 -27.27 20.61
CA GLY A 175 11.20 -27.24 21.81
C GLY A 175 9.99 -28.18 21.69
N ALA A 176 9.32 -28.24 20.53
CA ALA A 176 8.25 -29.20 20.31
C ALA A 176 8.76 -30.65 20.32
N HIS A 177 9.95 -30.92 19.76
CA HIS A 177 10.54 -32.25 19.75
C HIS A 177 10.93 -32.71 21.18
N LEU A 178 11.62 -31.84 21.92
CA LEU A 178 12.03 -32.03 23.31
C LEU A 178 10.83 -32.29 24.22
N LEU A 179 9.81 -31.42 24.18
CA LEU A 179 8.61 -31.56 25.00
C LEU A 179 7.79 -32.80 24.61
N ALA A 180 7.74 -33.17 23.32
CA ALA A 180 7.11 -34.42 22.91
C ALA A 180 7.86 -35.64 23.45
N ALA A 181 9.19 -35.70 23.32
CA ALA A 181 10.01 -36.80 23.82
C ALA A 181 9.95 -36.93 25.35
N ARG A 182 10.22 -35.84 26.09
CA ARG A 182 10.18 -35.84 27.56
C ARG A 182 8.80 -36.17 28.13
N ARG A 183 7.71 -35.75 27.47
CA ARG A 183 6.35 -36.13 27.86
C ARG A 183 6.04 -37.61 27.62
N LEU A 184 6.64 -38.22 26.60
CA LEU A 184 6.59 -39.68 26.38
C LEU A 184 7.41 -40.44 27.43
N GLU A 185 8.48 -39.84 27.96
CA GLU A 185 9.30 -40.44 29.03
C GLU A 185 8.68 -40.32 30.44
N GLN A 186 7.58 -39.55 30.60
CA GLN A 186 7.03 -39.13 31.91
C GLN A 186 8.01 -38.27 32.73
N ALA A 187 8.87 -37.53 32.04
CA ALA A 187 9.86 -36.65 32.66
C ALA A 187 9.21 -35.66 33.64
N THR A 188 9.90 -35.34 34.73
CA THR A 188 9.40 -34.36 35.71
C THR A 188 9.31 -32.96 35.08
N LEU A 189 8.52 -32.08 35.71
CA LEU A 189 8.45 -30.66 35.31
C LEU A 189 9.85 -30.03 35.22
N ARG A 190 10.75 -30.43 36.13
CA ARG A 190 12.14 -29.97 36.17
C ARG A 190 12.92 -30.44 34.94
N GLU A 191 12.82 -31.71 34.57
CA GLU A 191 13.46 -32.28 33.37
C GLU A 191 12.91 -31.73 32.04
N MET A 192 11.66 -31.25 32.02
CA MET A 192 11.07 -30.56 30.87
C MET A 192 11.55 -29.10 30.76
N LEU A 193 11.70 -28.41 31.89
CA LEU A 193 12.01 -26.97 31.94
C LEU A 193 13.51 -26.66 31.94
N ILE A 194 14.36 -27.45 32.62
CA ILE A 194 15.82 -27.26 32.67
C ILE A 194 16.48 -27.23 31.29
N PRO A 195 16.12 -28.07 30.30
CA PRO A 195 16.66 -27.90 28.95
C PRO A 195 16.02 -26.70 28.23
N LEU A 196 14.70 -26.54 28.30
CA LEU A 196 13.96 -25.58 27.47
C LEU A 196 14.17 -24.11 27.87
N VAL A 197 14.06 -23.80 29.17
CA VAL A 197 14.04 -22.40 29.66
C VAL A 197 15.41 -21.73 29.57
N PRO A 198 16.55 -22.35 29.96
CA PRO A 198 17.89 -21.79 29.74
C PRO A 198 18.25 -21.67 28.26
N ALA A 199 17.83 -22.62 27.41
CA ALA A 199 18.02 -22.51 25.96
C ALA A 199 17.25 -21.33 25.36
N ALA A 200 16.00 -21.14 25.80
CA ALA A 200 15.21 -19.96 25.44
C ALA A 200 15.84 -18.66 25.99
N GLY A 201 16.30 -18.69 27.24
CA GLY A 201 16.97 -17.56 27.89
C GLY A 201 18.25 -17.13 27.16
N LEU A 202 19.10 -18.08 26.76
CA LEU A 202 20.29 -17.81 25.94
C LEU A 202 19.92 -17.14 24.61
N ALA A 203 18.95 -17.70 23.88
CA ALA A 203 18.49 -17.14 22.61
C ALA A 203 17.86 -15.75 22.78
N LEU A 204 17.04 -15.55 23.82
CA LEU A 204 16.42 -14.26 24.17
C LEU A 204 17.50 -13.23 24.52
N THR A 205 18.47 -13.56 25.37
CA THR A 205 19.58 -12.66 25.73
C THR A 205 20.39 -12.27 24.49
N LEU A 206 20.75 -13.20 23.62
CA LEU A 206 21.47 -12.90 22.38
C LEU A 206 20.68 -11.96 21.45
N ILE A 207 19.35 -12.09 21.37
CA ILE A 207 18.49 -11.18 20.58
C ILE A 207 18.33 -9.81 21.28
N VAL A 208 18.22 -9.76 22.60
CA VAL A 208 18.19 -8.51 23.39
C VAL A 208 19.51 -7.73 23.26
N LEU A 209 20.63 -8.43 23.08
CA LEU A 209 21.94 -7.83 22.75
C LEU A 209 22.04 -7.30 21.31
N GLN A 210 21.09 -7.61 20.42
CA GLN A 210 21.00 -7.07 19.05
C GLN A 210 20.09 -5.82 18.94
N PRO A 211 19.78 -5.12 20.04
CA PRO A 211 18.61 -4.24 20.16
C PRO A 211 17.23 -4.66 19.60
N ASP A 212 16.97 -5.91 19.21
CA ASP A 212 15.74 -6.28 18.48
C ASP A 212 14.57 -6.72 19.40
N LEU A 213 13.73 -5.76 19.78
CA LEU A 213 12.54 -6.00 20.63
C LEU A 213 11.51 -6.94 19.97
N GLY A 214 11.28 -6.80 18.66
CA GLY A 214 10.25 -7.56 17.95
C GLY A 214 10.55 -9.06 17.96
N GLN A 215 11.80 -9.42 17.69
CA GLN A 215 12.23 -10.81 17.70
C GLN A 215 12.26 -11.40 19.12
N THR A 216 12.62 -10.61 20.15
CA THR A 216 12.48 -11.01 21.56
C THR A 216 11.04 -11.38 21.90
N VAL A 217 10.08 -10.47 21.66
CA VAL A 217 8.65 -10.70 21.95
C VAL A 217 8.12 -11.90 21.17
N THR A 218 8.57 -12.08 19.92
CA THR A 218 8.15 -13.22 19.10
C THR A 218 8.66 -14.56 19.65
N LEU A 219 9.93 -14.63 20.06
CA LEU A 219 10.50 -15.84 20.64
C LEU A 219 9.86 -16.17 22.01
N SER A 220 9.51 -15.13 22.79
CA SER A 220 8.70 -15.26 24.01
C SER A 220 7.32 -15.87 23.76
N ILE A 221 6.63 -15.49 22.67
CA ILE A 221 5.35 -16.11 22.28
C ILE A 221 5.53 -17.59 21.91
N ILE A 222 6.62 -17.95 21.22
CA ILE A 222 6.94 -19.35 20.90
C ILE A 222 7.18 -20.15 22.19
N LEU A 223 7.95 -19.61 23.14
CA LEU A 223 8.17 -20.24 24.45
C LEU A 223 6.84 -20.45 25.20
N LEU A 224 6.01 -19.41 25.33
CA LEU A 224 4.71 -19.52 26.00
C LEU A 224 3.78 -20.52 25.31
N GLY A 225 3.76 -20.55 23.97
CA GLY A 225 2.99 -21.51 23.18
C GLY A 225 3.41 -22.96 23.45
N LEU A 226 4.73 -23.21 23.45
CA LEU A 226 5.28 -24.52 23.82
C LEU A 226 4.89 -24.91 25.25
N LEU A 227 5.03 -24.00 26.22
CA LEU A 227 4.69 -24.26 27.62
C LEU A 227 3.19 -24.57 27.80
N TRP A 228 2.33 -23.76 27.17
CA TRP A 228 0.87 -23.87 27.24
C TRP A 228 0.36 -25.16 26.57
N TYR A 229 0.74 -25.42 25.31
CA TYR A 229 0.24 -26.58 24.56
C TYR A 229 0.86 -27.91 25.01
N ALA A 230 2.03 -27.90 25.66
CA ALA A 230 2.53 -29.06 26.39
C ALA A 230 1.63 -29.45 27.57
N GLY A 231 0.84 -28.51 28.10
CA GLY A 231 0.00 -28.71 29.28
C GLY A 231 0.81 -28.68 30.58
N LEU A 232 1.82 -27.81 30.65
CA LEU A 232 2.56 -27.55 31.88
C LEU A 232 1.68 -26.76 32.88
N PRO A 233 1.94 -26.82 34.20
CA PRO A 233 1.08 -26.20 35.20
C PRO A 233 0.95 -24.69 35.01
N LEU A 234 -0.24 -24.14 35.24
CA LEU A 234 -0.53 -22.72 35.09
C LEU A 234 0.43 -21.82 35.90
N ARG A 235 0.92 -22.30 37.04
CA ARG A 235 1.95 -21.61 37.85
C ARG A 235 3.25 -21.35 37.06
N VAL A 236 3.71 -22.33 36.27
CA VAL A 236 4.93 -22.22 35.44
C VAL A 236 4.71 -21.24 34.30
N PHE A 237 3.55 -21.31 33.65
CA PHE A 237 3.17 -20.37 32.59
C PHE A 237 3.09 -18.94 33.14
N ALA A 238 2.42 -18.74 34.29
CA ALA A 238 2.28 -17.45 34.94
C ALA A 238 3.62 -16.89 35.43
N SER A 239 4.52 -17.71 36.01
CA SER A 239 5.85 -17.25 36.40
C SER A 239 6.73 -16.90 35.21
N SER A 240 6.65 -17.65 34.10
CA SER A 240 7.37 -17.33 32.86
C SER A 240 6.85 -16.04 32.22
N LEU A 241 5.53 -15.85 32.17
CA LEU A 241 4.90 -14.62 31.70
C LEU A 241 5.30 -13.42 32.58
N GLY A 242 5.22 -13.57 33.91
CA GLY A 242 5.62 -12.55 34.88
C GLY A 242 7.10 -12.16 34.74
N ALA A 243 8.01 -13.14 34.63
CA ALA A 243 9.43 -12.88 34.41
C ALA A 243 9.69 -12.08 33.11
N MET A 244 8.96 -12.36 32.03
CA MET A 244 9.10 -11.61 30.78
C MET A 244 8.46 -10.22 30.84
N VAL A 245 7.37 -10.03 31.58
CA VAL A 245 6.79 -8.69 31.85
C VAL A 245 7.75 -7.85 32.69
N VAL A 246 8.36 -8.43 33.73
CA VAL A 246 9.40 -7.76 34.54
C VAL A 246 10.61 -7.39 33.67
N ALA A 247 11.12 -8.34 32.87
CA ALA A 247 12.23 -8.07 31.95
C ALA A 247 11.89 -6.97 30.93
N ALA A 248 10.68 -6.98 30.36
CA ALA A 248 10.21 -5.93 29.46
C ALA A 248 10.08 -4.57 30.17
N GLY A 249 9.62 -4.53 31.42
CA GLY A 249 9.55 -3.32 32.23
C GLY A 249 10.93 -2.73 32.53
N VAL A 250 11.89 -3.57 32.94
CA VAL A 250 13.29 -3.16 33.15
C VAL A 250 13.89 -2.60 31.85
N LEU A 251 13.68 -3.29 30.72
CA LEU A 251 14.16 -2.85 29.39
C LEU A 251 13.43 -1.61 28.83
N ALA A 252 12.25 -1.27 29.37
CA ALA A 252 11.49 -0.07 29.00
C ALA A 252 11.89 1.16 29.83
N VAL A 253 12.39 0.95 31.06
CA VAL A 253 12.87 2.02 31.95
C VAL A 253 14.38 2.27 31.79
N SER A 254 15.15 1.30 31.29
CA SER A 254 16.55 1.51 30.92
C SER A 254 16.68 2.54 29.78
N ALA A 255 17.50 3.57 29.99
CA ALA A 255 17.66 4.69 29.06
C ALA A 255 18.10 4.24 27.65
N GLY A 256 17.48 4.86 26.62
CA GLY A 256 17.79 4.65 25.20
C GLY A 256 16.57 4.26 24.36
N TYR A 257 16.82 3.88 23.10
CA TYR A 257 15.84 3.64 22.02
C TYR A 257 14.59 2.80 22.36
N ARG A 258 14.63 1.99 23.42
CA ARG A 258 13.47 1.21 23.92
C ARG A 258 12.53 2.03 24.77
N SER A 259 13.06 2.90 25.62
CA SER A 259 12.27 3.81 26.47
C SER A 259 11.48 4.80 25.63
N ASP A 260 12.09 5.36 24.58
CA ASP A 260 11.49 6.34 23.67
C ASP A 260 10.20 5.82 23.00
N ARG A 261 10.15 4.52 22.63
CA ARG A 261 8.96 3.90 22.03
C ARG A 261 7.83 3.62 23.02
N VAL A 262 8.13 3.50 24.31
CA VAL A 262 7.13 3.35 25.37
C VAL A 262 6.64 4.73 25.83
N GLN A 263 7.54 5.69 25.99
CA GLN A 263 7.20 7.08 26.35
C GLN A 263 6.37 7.76 25.26
N SER A 264 6.71 7.60 23.98
CA SER A 264 5.89 8.12 22.85
C SER A 264 4.54 7.42 22.69
N TRP A 265 4.34 6.22 23.24
CA TRP A 265 3.03 5.56 23.31
C TRP A 265 2.19 6.09 24.49
N LEU A 266 2.80 6.30 25.66
CA LEU A 266 2.14 6.86 26.84
C LEU A 266 1.83 8.37 26.70
N ASN A 267 2.70 9.13 26.05
CA ASN A 267 2.52 10.55 25.75
C ASN A 267 2.80 10.85 24.25
N PRO A 268 1.82 10.59 23.36
CA PRO A 268 1.98 10.81 21.91
C PRO A 268 2.14 12.28 21.48
N GLY A 269 1.94 13.24 22.39
CA GLY A 269 2.12 14.67 22.14
C GLY A 269 3.57 15.15 22.32
N ALA A 270 4.37 14.45 23.14
CA ALA A 270 5.75 14.83 23.46
C ALA A 270 6.77 14.52 22.36
N ASP A 271 6.42 13.66 21.38
CA ASP A 271 7.27 13.31 20.24
C ASP A 271 6.55 13.63 18.91
N PRO A 272 6.68 14.88 18.41
CA PRO A 272 6.03 15.30 17.18
C PRO A 272 6.54 14.64 15.89
N GLY A 273 7.75 14.07 15.89
CA GLY A 273 8.46 13.62 14.67
C GLY A 273 8.90 12.15 14.63
N GLY A 274 8.98 11.46 15.77
CA GLY A 274 9.48 10.09 15.89
C GLY A 274 8.40 9.00 15.88
N ALA A 275 8.39 8.14 16.89
CA ALA A 275 7.45 7.02 16.98
C ALA A 275 6.02 7.49 17.26
N GLY A 276 5.85 8.61 17.98
CA GLY A 276 4.55 9.25 18.21
C GLY A 276 3.93 9.83 16.92
N TYR A 277 4.76 10.26 15.97
CA TYR A 277 4.34 10.65 14.62
C TYR A 277 3.82 9.44 13.83
N GLN A 278 4.61 8.37 13.74
CA GLN A 278 4.26 7.16 12.97
C GLN A 278 2.91 6.56 13.44
N ALA A 279 2.70 6.44 14.75
CA ALA A 279 1.45 5.91 15.30
C ALA A 279 0.23 6.80 15.00
N ARG A 280 0.38 8.14 15.01
CA ARG A 280 -0.69 9.07 14.63
C ARG A 280 -1.00 8.98 13.14
N GLN A 281 0.01 8.96 12.27
CA GLN A 281 -0.20 8.84 10.82
C GLN A 281 -0.82 7.50 10.42
N ALA A 282 -0.48 6.41 11.12
CA ALA A 282 -1.14 5.12 10.94
C ALA A 282 -2.65 5.18 11.24
N ARG A 283 -3.04 5.82 12.36
CA ARG A 283 -4.45 6.04 12.71
C ARG A 283 -5.17 6.96 11.71
N PHE A 284 -4.53 8.02 11.23
CA PHE A 284 -5.11 8.88 10.20
C PHE A 284 -5.29 8.17 8.85
N ALA A 285 -4.34 7.30 8.45
CA ALA A 285 -4.48 6.47 7.26
C ALA A 285 -5.68 5.51 7.37
N LEU A 286 -5.86 4.86 8.52
CA LEU A 286 -7.04 4.03 8.80
C LEU A 286 -8.35 4.84 8.74
N ALA A 287 -8.37 6.05 9.32
CA ALA A 287 -9.54 6.94 9.26
C ALA A 287 -9.88 7.38 7.82
N ASN A 288 -8.86 7.74 7.04
CA ASN A 288 -9.00 8.14 5.63
C ASN A 288 -9.54 7.02 4.73
N GLY A 289 -9.39 5.75 5.11
CA GLY A 289 -9.94 4.62 4.38
C GLY A 289 -11.46 4.45 4.47
N GLY A 290 -12.07 4.89 5.58
CA GLY A 290 -13.50 4.68 5.82
C GLY A 290 -13.93 3.21 5.68
N VAL A 291 -15.17 2.96 5.23
CA VAL A 291 -15.72 1.60 5.16
C VAL A 291 -15.17 0.80 3.96
N PHE A 292 -15.12 1.41 2.77
CA PHE A 292 -14.82 0.74 1.50
C PHE A 292 -13.37 0.91 1.03
N GLY A 293 -12.58 1.72 1.74
CA GLY A 293 -11.22 2.04 1.38
C GLY A 293 -11.16 3.22 0.42
N ASN A 294 -9.97 3.77 0.31
CA ASN A 294 -9.64 4.61 -0.81
C ASN A 294 -9.66 3.78 -2.08
N GLY A 295 -8.77 2.82 -2.20
CA GLY A 295 -8.70 1.84 -3.28
C GLY A 295 -7.25 1.41 -3.46
N LEU A 296 -7.06 0.17 -3.90
CA LEU A 296 -5.72 -0.40 -4.12
C LEU A 296 -4.87 0.52 -5.00
N GLY A 297 -3.64 0.78 -4.59
CA GLY A 297 -2.73 1.66 -5.30
C GLY A 297 -2.81 3.13 -4.88
N GLN A 298 -3.68 3.53 -3.96
CA GLN A 298 -4.04 4.95 -3.73
C GLN A 298 -4.19 5.40 -2.29
N GLY A 299 -3.52 4.72 -1.37
CA GLY A 299 -3.26 5.29 -0.06
C GLY A 299 -2.42 6.55 -0.22
N THR A 300 -2.79 7.62 0.46
CA THR A 300 -1.97 8.83 0.59
C THR A 300 -0.80 8.60 1.55
N ALA A 301 -0.95 7.68 2.52
CA ALA A 301 0.05 7.45 3.55
C ALA A 301 1.38 6.87 3.03
N LYS A 302 1.39 6.27 1.83
CA LYS A 302 2.58 5.65 1.22
C LYS A 302 3.50 6.60 0.45
N TYR A 303 3.11 7.87 0.27
CA TYR A 303 3.98 8.91 -0.32
C TYR A 303 4.92 9.49 0.77
N ASN A 304 5.65 8.60 1.45
CA ASN A 304 6.52 8.88 2.62
C ASN A 304 5.85 9.60 3.82
N TYR A 305 4.53 9.84 3.78
CA TYR A 305 3.72 10.40 4.87
C TYR A 305 3.72 9.51 6.13
N LEU A 306 3.73 8.18 5.95
CA LEU A 306 3.93 7.18 6.99
C LEU A 306 5.27 6.45 6.77
N PRO A 307 6.32 6.79 7.54
CA PRO A 307 7.60 6.08 7.50
C PRO A 307 7.41 4.58 7.75
N ASN A 308 8.18 3.75 7.03
CA ASN A 308 8.08 2.28 7.12
C ASN A 308 6.67 1.72 6.81
N ALA A 309 5.93 2.36 5.90
CA ALA A 309 4.61 1.92 5.43
C ALA A 309 4.60 0.54 4.73
N HIS A 310 5.68 0.15 4.05
CA HIS A 310 5.72 -1.10 3.27
C HIS A 310 6.12 -2.32 4.13
N ASN A 311 6.81 -2.11 5.25
CA ASN A 311 7.18 -3.10 6.24
C ASN A 311 6.23 -3.04 7.45
N ASP A 312 6.46 -2.12 8.38
CA ASP A 312 5.91 -2.22 9.74
C ASP A 312 4.44 -1.75 9.77
N PHE A 313 4.09 -0.73 8.98
CA PHE A 313 2.75 -0.12 8.98
C PHE A 313 1.87 -0.54 7.79
N ILE A 314 2.14 -1.67 7.14
CA ILE A 314 1.36 -2.08 5.94
C ILE A 314 -0.13 -2.29 6.23
N PHE A 315 -0.50 -2.66 7.47
CA PHE A 315 -1.91 -2.74 7.86
C PHE A 315 -2.63 -1.38 7.81
N ALA A 316 -1.92 -0.27 8.04
CA ALA A 316 -2.46 1.07 7.89
C ALA A 316 -2.76 1.37 6.41
N ILE A 317 -1.87 0.95 5.50
CA ILE A 317 -2.08 1.05 4.05
C ILE A 317 -3.23 0.14 3.60
N ILE A 318 -3.41 -1.03 4.20
CA ILE A 318 -4.55 -1.92 3.92
C ILE A 318 -5.87 -1.31 4.37
N GLY A 319 -5.92 -0.73 5.57
CA GLY A 319 -7.11 -0.01 6.03
C GLY A 319 -7.37 1.26 5.22
N GLU A 320 -6.33 2.00 4.81
CA GLU A 320 -6.48 3.16 3.94
C GLU A 320 -6.96 2.76 2.53
N GLU A 321 -6.38 1.73 1.91
CA GLU A 321 -6.64 1.35 0.52
C GLU A 321 -7.84 0.41 0.35
N LEU A 322 -8.08 -0.52 1.26
CA LEU A 322 -9.17 -1.51 1.17
C LEU A 322 -10.27 -1.28 2.22
N GLY A 323 -10.09 -0.28 3.09
CA GLY A 323 -11.10 0.16 4.06
C GLY A 323 -11.24 -0.77 5.25
N TYR A 324 -12.25 -0.47 6.07
CA TYR A 324 -12.73 -1.38 7.10
C TYR A 324 -13.04 -2.77 6.52
N ILE A 325 -13.67 -2.87 5.34
CA ILE A 325 -14.02 -4.18 4.73
C ILE A 325 -12.75 -4.99 4.40
N GLY A 326 -11.73 -4.38 3.82
CA GLY A 326 -10.47 -5.06 3.51
C GLY A 326 -9.66 -5.41 4.75
N ALA A 327 -9.58 -4.49 5.72
CA ALA A 327 -8.94 -4.74 7.01
C ALA A 327 -9.64 -5.87 7.78
N ALA A 328 -10.96 -5.86 7.87
CA ALA A 328 -11.76 -6.92 8.48
C ALA A 328 -11.64 -8.24 7.70
N GLY A 329 -11.60 -8.20 6.36
CA GLY A 329 -11.36 -9.36 5.52
C GLY A 329 -10.00 -10.02 5.77
N LEU A 330 -8.94 -9.22 5.93
CA LEU A 330 -7.61 -9.70 6.32
C LEU A 330 -7.61 -10.30 7.74
N LEU A 331 -8.27 -9.66 8.71
CA LEU A 331 -8.42 -10.20 10.06
C LEU A 331 -9.22 -11.52 10.05
N CYS A 332 -10.25 -11.64 9.21
CA CYS A 332 -10.99 -12.88 9.00
C CYS A 332 -10.11 -13.97 8.36
N LEU A 333 -9.18 -13.60 7.47
CA LEU A 333 -8.23 -14.52 6.84
C LEU A 333 -7.20 -15.04 7.85
N PHE A 334 -6.69 -14.19 8.75
CA PHE A 334 -5.90 -14.65 9.91
C PHE A 334 -6.74 -15.46 10.91
N GLY A 335 -8.00 -15.11 11.15
CA GLY A 335 -8.93 -15.92 11.95
C GLY A 335 -9.16 -17.31 11.36
N LEU A 336 -9.27 -17.39 10.04
CA LEU A 336 -9.35 -18.66 9.30
C LEU A 336 -8.04 -19.44 9.36
N PHE A 337 -6.88 -18.77 9.25
CA PHE A 337 -5.58 -19.38 9.50
C PHE A 337 -5.50 -20.00 10.90
N ALA A 338 -5.88 -19.24 11.94
CA ALA A 338 -5.91 -19.69 13.34
C ALA A 338 -6.81 -20.92 13.52
N TYR A 339 -8.04 -20.88 12.99
CA TYR A 339 -8.96 -22.00 12.98
C TYR A 339 -8.33 -23.25 12.33
N THR A 340 -7.64 -23.08 11.21
CA THR A 340 -7.05 -24.17 10.42
C THR A 340 -5.87 -24.80 11.12
N GLY A 341 -4.91 -24.00 11.59
CA GLY A 341 -3.76 -24.49 12.36
C GLY A 341 -4.19 -25.19 13.65
N MET A 342 -5.15 -24.62 14.39
CA MET A 342 -5.72 -25.26 15.58
C MET A 342 -6.60 -26.48 15.27
N ARG A 343 -7.15 -26.60 14.07
CA ARG A 343 -7.83 -27.80 13.58
C ARG A 343 -6.82 -28.91 13.27
N ILE A 344 -5.74 -28.60 12.53
CA ILE A 344 -4.66 -29.53 12.22
C ILE A 344 -4.06 -30.06 13.52
N ALA A 345 -3.63 -29.17 14.44
CA ALA A 345 -3.06 -29.56 15.72
C ALA A 345 -3.98 -30.48 16.55
N ARG A 346 -5.30 -30.20 16.57
CA ARG A 346 -6.28 -31.06 17.28
C ARG A 346 -6.49 -32.43 16.62
N ARG A 347 -6.21 -32.56 15.32
CA ARG A 347 -6.36 -33.79 14.53
C ARG A 347 -5.05 -34.58 14.37
N SER A 348 -3.89 -33.97 14.57
CA SER A 348 -2.58 -34.64 14.56
C SER A 348 -2.50 -35.70 15.66
N ALA A 349 -2.26 -36.96 15.27
CA ALA A 349 -1.99 -38.06 16.20
C ALA A 349 -0.58 -37.95 16.83
N ASP A 350 0.40 -37.48 16.06
CA ASP A 350 1.77 -37.26 16.54
C ASP A 350 1.80 -36.10 17.56
N PRO A 351 2.23 -36.33 18.82
CA PRO A 351 2.39 -35.27 19.82
C PRO A 351 3.32 -34.14 19.39
N PHE A 352 4.37 -34.42 18.61
CA PHE A 352 5.33 -33.43 18.11
C PHE A 352 4.68 -32.50 17.09
N LEU A 353 4.05 -33.05 16.05
CA LEU A 353 3.35 -32.24 15.03
C LEU A 353 2.19 -31.45 15.64
N ARG A 354 1.50 -32.00 16.65
CA ARG A 354 0.48 -31.28 17.41
C ARG A 354 1.04 -30.05 18.14
N LEU A 355 2.12 -30.23 18.91
CA LEU A 355 2.75 -29.13 19.64
C LEU A 355 3.31 -28.08 18.68
N LEU A 356 4.08 -28.51 17.69
CA LEU A 356 4.68 -27.64 16.69
C LEU A 356 3.63 -26.81 15.94
N THR A 357 2.57 -27.46 15.44
CA THR A 357 1.51 -26.77 14.71
C THR A 357 0.77 -25.77 15.60
N ALA A 358 0.43 -26.14 16.84
CA ALA A 358 -0.27 -25.23 17.76
C ALA A 358 0.59 -24.01 18.14
N THR A 359 1.87 -24.24 18.46
CA THR A 359 2.83 -23.17 18.78
C THR A 359 3.08 -22.25 17.60
N VAL A 360 3.32 -22.77 16.38
CA VAL A 360 3.53 -21.93 15.19
C VAL A 360 2.27 -21.15 14.85
N THR A 361 1.09 -21.77 14.98
CA THR A 361 -0.18 -21.06 14.77
C THR A 361 -0.33 -19.89 15.74
N LEU A 362 -0.01 -20.10 17.03
CA LEU A 362 -0.01 -19.03 18.03
C LEU A 362 1.05 -17.96 17.74
N TRP A 363 2.25 -18.34 17.30
CA TRP A 363 3.32 -17.41 16.92
C TRP A 363 2.85 -16.48 15.78
N VAL A 364 2.42 -17.03 14.64
CA VAL A 364 2.00 -16.23 13.47
C VAL A 364 0.82 -15.31 13.82
N ILE A 365 -0.15 -15.80 14.60
CA ILE A 365 -1.29 -15.01 15.06
C ILE A 365 -0.88 -13.95 16.09
N GLY A 366 0.05 -14.25 16.99
CA GLY A 366 0.58 -13.31 17.97
C GLY A 366 1.33 -12.15 17.31
N GLN A 367 2.14 -12.42 16.28
CA GLN A 367 2.78 -11.37 15.49
C GLN A 367 1.74 -10.51 14.75
N ALA A 368 0.75 -11.13 14.09
CA ALA A 368 -0.31 -10.39 13.41
C ALA A 368 -1.13 -9.52 14.38
N PHE A 369 -1.47 -10.05 15.56
CA PHE A 369 -2.15 -9.31 16.62
C PHE A 369 -1.32 -8.12 17.13
N ILE A 370 -0.02 -8.29 17.35
CA ILE A 370 0.85 -7.19 17.81
C ILE A 370 0.99 -6.12 16.71
N ASN A 371 1.24 -6.52 15.46
CA ASN A 371 1.33 -5.59 14.33
C ASN A 371 0.06 -4.74 14.20
N VAL A 372 -1.11 -5.38 14.07
CA VAL A 372 -2.41 -4.70 14.00
C VAL A 372 -2.63 -3.84 15.25
N GLY A 373 -2.30 -4.38 16.43
CA GLY A 373 -2.45 -3.72 17.72
C GLY A 373 -1.72 -2.38 17.83
N TYR A 374 -0.45 -2.29 17.39
CA TYR A 374 0.24 -0.99 17.41
C TYR A 374 -0.16 -0.07 16.24
N VAL A 375 -0.62 -0.62 15.11
CA VAL A 375 -1.11 0.18 13.98
C VAL A 375 -2.43 0.89 14.30
N VAL A 376 -3.35 0.25 15.03
CA VAL A 376 -4.52 0.94 15.62
C VAL A 376 -4.14 1.74 16.88
N GLY A 377 -2.97 1.47 17.45
CA GLY A 377 -2.41 2.14 18.63
C GLY A 377 -2.98 1.67 19.96
N LEU A 378 -3.39 0.41 20.08
CA LEU A 378 -3.64 -0.30 21.34
C LEU A 378 -2.34 -0.75 22.03
N LEU A 379 -1.23 -0.84 21.29
CA LEU A 379 0.09 -1.26 21.75
C LEU A 379 1.18 -0.25 21.32
N PRO A 380 2.34 -0.19 22.00
CA PRO A 380 3.49 0.57 21.52
C PRO A 380 4.04 0.00 20.21
N VAL A 381 4.67 0.84 19.38
CA VAL A 381 5.20 0.43 18.06
C VAL A 381 6.41 -0.50 18.25
N THR A 382 6.26 -1.78 17.89
CA THR A 382 7.30 -2.80 18.12
C THR A 382 8.21 -3.08 16.92
N GLY A 383 7.89 -2.57 15.72
CA GLY A 383 8.63 -2.89 14.48
C GLY A 383 8.43 -4.32 13.97
N LEU A 384 7.40 -5.02 14.46
CA LEU A 384 7.06 -6.36 13.99
C LEU A 384 6.30 -6.31 12.66
N GLN A 385 6.81 -7.05 11.67
CA GLN A 385 6.14 -7.22 10.37
C GLN A 385 4.85 -8.04 10.50
N LEU A 386 3.87 -7.74 9.64
CA LEU A 386 2.66 -8.54 9.48
C LEU A 386 2.98 -9.79 8.61
N PRO A 387 2.87 -11.02 9.15
CA PRO A 387 3.35 -12.22 8.46
C PRO A 387 2.72 -12.39 7.07
N LEU A 388 3.56 -12.70 6.07
CA LEU A 388 3.23 -12.81 4.63
C LEU A 388 2.71 -11.55 3.91
N ILE A 389 2.38 -10.49 4.64
CA ILE A 389 1.79 -9.28 4.07
C ILE A 389 2.84 -8.19 3.92
N SER A 390 3.59 -7.90 4.98
CA SER A 390 4.65 -6.90 5.01
C SER A 390 5.83 -7.24 4.12
N ALA A 391 6.48 -6.21 3.57
CA ALA A 391 7.79 -6.35 2.95
C ALA A 391 8.83 -6.80 3.99
N GLY A 392 9.55 -7.86 3.67
CA GLY A 392 10.54 -8.45 4.59
C GLY A 392 11.07 -9.75 4.00
N GLY A 393 12.25 -9.70 3.39
CA GLY A 393 12.76 -10.79 2.55
C GLY A 393 12.89 -12.13 3.28
N THR A 394 13.71 -12.16 4.33
CA THR A 394 13.88 -13.33 5.20
C THR A 394 12.58 -13.72 5.89
N SER A 395 11.90 -12.77 6.51
CA SER A 395 10.64 -12.97 7.25
C SER A 395 9.55 -13.64 6.39
N THR A 396 9.46 -13.26 5.10
CA THR A 396 8.56 -13.91 4.14
C THR A 396 8.99 -15.34 3.85
N ALA A 397 10.29 -15.58 3.61
CA ALA A 397 10.82 -16.91 3.32
C ALA A 397 10.75 -17.88 4.52
N THR A 398 11.02 -17.40 5.75
CA THR A 398 10.90 -18.19 6.99
C THR A 398 9.45 -18.47 7.34
N THR A 399 8.55 -17.50 7.15
CA THR A 399 7.10 -17.73 7.33
C THR A 399 6.57 -18.73 6.29
N MET A 400 7.01 -18.65 5.03
CA MET A 400 6.68 -19.66 4.02
C MET A 400 7.22 -21.05 4.38
N LEU A 401 8.47 -21.16 4.87
CA LEU A 401 9.04 -22.42 5.34
C LEU A 401 8.17 -23.06 6.44
N ILE A 402 7.81 -22.29 7.48
CA ILE A 402 7.03 -22.84 8.60
C ILE A 402 5.56 -23.15 8.22
N LEU A 403 5.01 -22.46 7.23
CA LEU A 403 3.73 -22.85 6.61
C LEU A 403 3.84 -24.14 5.82
N GLY A 404 4.97 -24.41 5.17
CA GLY A 404 5.27 -25.70 4.57
C GLY A 404 5.29 -26.83 5.61
N VAL A 405 5.81 -26.56 6.81
CA VAL A 405 5.77 -27.49 7.97
C VAL A 405 4.35 -27.72 8.47
N ILE A 406 3.51 -26.69 8.64
CA ILE A 406 2.09 -26.86 9.01
C ILE A 406 1.34 -27.65 7.92
N THR A 407 1.62 -27.38 6.65
CA THR A 407 0.98 -28.06 5.52
C THR A 407 1.43 -29.53 5.43
N ASN A 408 2.69 -29.83 5.76
CA ASN A 408 3.18 -31.20 5.97
C ASN A 408 2.41 -31.89 7.11
N ALA A 409 2.23 -31.22 8.25
CA ALA A 409 1.46 -31.76 9.38
C ALA A 409 -0.01 -32.04 9.02
N ALA A 410 -0.64 -31.22 8.18
CA ALA A 410 -2.00 -31.45 7.67
C ALA A 410 -2.13 -32.75 6.85
N ARG A 411 -1.07 -33.15 6.11
CA ARG A 411 -1.04 -34.43 5.37
C ARG A 411 -0.88 -35.64 6.30
N HIS A 412 -0.39 -35.43 7.53
CA HIS A 412 -0.21 -36.45 8.56
C HIS A 412 -1.40 -36.54 9.55
N GLU A 413 -2.54 -35.88 9.28
CA GLU A 413 -3.80 -36.20 9.98
C GLU A 413 -4.21 -37.67 9.69
N PRO A 414 -4.73 -38.44 10.66
CA PRO A 414 -5.07 -39.86 10.45
C PRO A 414 -6.06 -40.09 9.29
N GLU A 415 -7.09 -39.24 9.17
CA GLU A 415 -8.05 -39.27 8.05
C GLU A 415 -7.34 -38.98 6.71
N ALA A 416 -6.40 -38.03 6.71
CA ALA A 416 -5.65 -37.62 5.52
C ALA A 416 -4.73 -38.73 5.01
N VAL A 417 -3.97 -39.35 5.91
CA VAL A 417 -3.10 -40.50 5.60
C VAL A 417 -3.91 -41.67 5.05
N ALA A 418 -5.06 -41.97 5.67
CA ALA A 418 -5.95 -43.04 5.20
C ALA A 418 -6.52 -42.75 3.80
N ALA A 419 -6.95 -41.51 3.52
CA ALA A 419 -7.48 -41.12 2.22
C ALA A 419 -6.41 -41.19 1.09
N LEU A 420 -5.20 -40.69 1.36
CA LEU A 420 -4.09 -40.71 0.39
C LEU A 420 -3.60 -42.14 0.11
N ARG A 421 -3.52 -42.99 1.13
CA ARG A 421 -3.14 -44.42 0.96
C ARG A 421 -4.22 -45.25 0.30
N ALA A 422 -5.49 -44.88 0.44
CA ALA A 422 -6.62 -45.51 -0.26
C ALA A 422 -6.77 -45.05 -1.73
N GLY A 423 -5.77 -44.39 -2.31
CA GLY A 423 -5.78 -43.98 -3.72
C GLY A 423 -6.84 -42.93 -4.06
N ARG A 424 -7.36 -42.17 -3.09
CA ARG A 424 -8.30 -41.09 -3.38
C ARG A 424 -7.55 -39.93 -4.03
N ASP A 425 -7.85 -39.71 -5.30
CA ASP A 425 -7.17 -38.74 -6.18
C ASP A 425 -7.19 -37.30 -5.65
N ASP A 426 -6.12 -36.92 -4.94
CA ASP A 426 -5.81 -35.53 -4.68
C ASP A 426 -4.96 -34.96 -5.83
N ARG A 427 -5.59 -34.13 -6.67
CA ARG A 427 -4.94 -33.48 -7.82
C ARG A 427 -3.74 -32.64 -7.40
N VAL A 428 -3.79 -32.00 -6.23
CA VAL A 428 -2.71 -31.14 -5.71
C VAL A 428 -1.48 -31.98 -5.32
N THR A 429 -1.67 -33.07 -4.57
CA THR A 429 -0.60 -34.03 -4.24
C THR A 429 0.06 -34.62 -5.49
N ARG A 430 -0.72 -34.95 -6.54
CA ARG A 430 -0.18 -35.46 -7.81
C ARG A 430 0.63 -34.39 -8.55
N LEU A 431 0.09 -33.18 -8.68
CA LEU A 431 0.76 -32.04 -9.34
C LEU A 431 2.10 -31.70 -8.67
N LEU A 432 2.12 -31.65 -7.34
CA LEU A 432 3.31 -31.36 -6.52
C LEU A 432 4.20 -32.59 -6.28
N ARG A 433 3.88 -33.75 -6.90
CA ARG A 433 4.61 -35.02 -6.78
C ARG A 433 4.98 -35.37 -5.33
N LEU A 434 4.09 -35.15 -4.37
CA LEU A 434 4.45 -35.23 -2.94
C LEU A 434 4.57 -36.69 -2.47
N PRO A 435 5.55 -37.03 -1.62
CA PRO A 435 5.67 -38.39 -1.06
C PRO A 435 4.44 -38.74 -0.22
N LEU A 436 4.07 -40.02 -0.18
CA LEU A 436 2.99 -40.50 0.68
C LEU A 436 3.35 -40.30 2.15
N PRO A 437 2.45 -39.74 2.99
CA PRO A 437 2.72 -39.55 4.40
C PRO A 437 2.79 -40.89 5.15
N GLU A 438 3.64 -40.91 6.18
CA GLU A 438 3.80 -42.06 7.07
C GLU A 438 2.79 -41.98 8.23
N PRO A 439 2.01 -43.04 8.52
CA PRO A 439 1.18 -43.10 9.70
C PRO A 439 2.04 -42.96 10.95
N TYR A 440 1.61 -42.12 11.89
CA TYR A 440 2.22 -42.12 13.23
C TYR A 440 1.98 -43.48 13.90
N VAL A 441 3.07 -44.21 14.17
CA VAL A 441 3.03 -45.45 14.95
C VAL A 441 3.44 -45.12 16.38
N PRO A 442 2.51 -45.15 17.36
CA PRO A 442 2.85 -44.93 18.77
C PRO A 442 3.82 -46.02 19.26
N SER A 443 4.77 -45.65 20.13
CA SER A 443 5.71 -46.61 20.71
C SER A 443 5.01 -47.72 21.51
N ARG A 444 5.67 -48.87 21.71
CA ARG A 444 5.13 -49.97 22.52
C ARG A 444 4.72 -49.51 23.94
N LEU A 445 5.46 -48.54 24.50
CA LEU A 445 5.17 -47.91 25.79
C LEU A 445 3.93 -47.02 25.76
N GLU A 446 3.70 -46.26 24.68
CA GLU A 446 2.45 -45.50 24.48
C GLU A 446 1.23 -46.42 24.40
N VAL A 447 1.32 -47.50 23.60
CA VAL A 447 0.22 -48.46 23.43
C VAL A 447 -0.10 -49.19 24.75
N ALA A 448 0.93 -49.56 25.52
CA ALA A 448 0.73 -50.13 26.87
C ALA A 448 0.08 -49.13 27.84
N ARG A 449 0.48 -47.86 27.81
CA ARG A 449 -0.08 -46.81 28.68
C ARG A 449 -1.49 -46.38 28.30
N ASP A 450 -1.86 -46.36 27.03
CA ASP A 450 -3.24 -46.06 26.62
C ASP A 450 -4.21 -47.18 27.05
N ARG A 451 -3.74 -48.45 26.99
CA ARG A 451 -4.44 -49.60 27.60
C ARG A 451 -4.59 -49.49 29.12
N LEU A 452 -3.59 -48.96 29.83
CA LEU A 452 -3.67 -48.71 31.28
C LEU A 452 -4.60 -47.54 31.63
N ARG A 453 -4.56 -46.43 30.86
CA ARG A 453 -5.48 -45.29 31.03
C ARG A 453 -6.93 -45.64 30.73
N THR A 454 -7.18 -46.49 29.74
CA THR A 454 -8.54 -46.98 29.44
C THR A 454 -9.03 -48.00 30.46
N ARG A 455 -8.14 -48.80 31.08
CA ARG A 455 -8.46 -49.61 32.28
C ARG A 455 -8.75 -48.77 33.53
N GLY A 456 -8.16 -47.58 33.65
CA GLY A 456 -8.27 -46.71 34.83
C GLY A 456 -9.59 -45.93 34.99
N LYS A 457 -10.52 -46.00 34.04
CA LYS A 457 -11.90 -45.55 34.25
C LYS A 457 -12.75 -46.74 34.69
N PRO A 458 -13.35 -46.72 35.90
CA PRO A 458 -14.43 -47.64 36.21
C PRO A 458 -15.54 -47.43 35.18
N GLY A 459 -15.83 -48.44 34.38
CA GLY A 459 -17.04 -48.42 33.57
C GLY A 459 -18.22 -48.27 34.53
N LYS A 460 -19.08 -47.26 34.33
CA LYS A 460 -20.41 -47.31 34.94
C LYS A 460 -21.02 -48.64 34.51
N ALA A 461 -21.27 -49.53 35.47
CA ALA A 461 -21.90 -50.81 35.20
C ALA A 461 -23.17 -50.56 34.37
N PRO A 462 -23.46 -51.39 33.34
CA PRO A 462 -24.69 -51.25 32.60
C PRO A 462 -25.85 -51.32 33.59
N ALA A 463 -26.70 -50.28 33.61
CA ALA A 463 -27.79 -50.20 34.55
C ALA A 463 -28.66 -51.45 34.39
N LYS A 464 -28.82 -52.24 35.47
CA LYS A 464 -29.66 -53.44 35.47
C LYS A 464 -31.03 -53.06 34.92
N GLN A 465 -31.40 -53.63 33.77
CA GLN A 465 -32.75 -53.48 33.23
C GLN A 465 -33.73 -54.04 34.26
N LYS A 466 -34.62 -53.18 34.74
CA LYS A 466 -35.70 -53.58 35.65
C LYS A 466 -36.75 -54.36 34.82
N PRO A 467 -37.29 -55.49 35.31
CA PRO A 467 -38.28 -56.26 34.55
C PRO A 467 -39.54 -55.43 34.26
N PRO A 468 -40.24 -55.68 33.14
CA PRO A 468 -41.46 -54.94 32.81
C PRO A 468 -42.59 -55.30 33.77
N ALA A 469 -43.06 -54.32 34.55
CA ALA A 469 -44.25 -54.46 35.39
C ALA A 469 -45.52 -54.40 34.52
N LYS A 470 -46.47 -55.30 34.80
CA LYS A 470 -47.72 -55.47 34.05
C LYS A 470 -48.66 -54.25 34.19
N SER A 471 -49.47 -54.02 33.17
CA SER A 471 -50.42 -52.89 33.07
C SER A 471 -51.51 -52.88 34.14
N LYS A 472 -51.98 -51.68 34.52
CA LYS A 472 -53.40 -51.43 34.80
C LYS A 472 -53.90 -50.19 34.06
N SER A 473 -55.15 -50.27 33.63
CA SER A 473 -55.87 -49.37 32.72
C SER A 473 -56.44 -48.14 33.43
N LYS A 474 -56.59 -47.00 32.72
CA LYS A 474 -57.93 -46.43 32.42
C LYS A 474 -57.91 -45.19 31.51
N ALA A 475 -58.72 -45.29 30.44
CA ALA A 475 -59.53 -44.23 29.78
C ALA A 475 -58.79 -43.00 29.15
N VAL A 476 -59.31 -42.33 28.11
CA VAL A 476 -60.68 -42.25 27.57
C VAL A 476 -60.75 -42.53 26.05
N ALA A 477 -61.97 -42.81 25.60
CA ALA A 477 -62.45 -43.22 24.28
C ALA A 477 -61.81 -42.62 23.01
N ARG A 478 -61.99 -43.40 21.94
CA ARG A 478 -61.58 -43.20 20.54
C ARG A 478 -62.81 -43.42 19.65
N LYS A 479 -62.84 -42.79 18.46
CA LYS A 479 -63.53 -43.19 17.18
C LYS A 479 -64.68 -42.29 16.67
N PRO A 480 -65.03 -42.32 15.35
CA PRO A 480 -64.14 -42.43 14.17
C PRO A 480 -64.68 -41.82 12.84
N ARG A 481 -63.95 -42.10 11.73
CA ARG A 481 -64.37 -42.26 10.32
C ARG A 481 -64.73 -40.99 9.53
N GLN A 482 -64.16 -40.74 8.34
CA GLN A 482 -63.95 -41.53 7.09
C GLN A 482 -65.16 -41.55 6.14
N THR A 483 -64.96 -40.88 5.00
CA THR A 483 -65.26 -41.27 3.59
C THR A 483 -64.39 -40.30 2.75
N SER A 484 -63.48 -40.66 1.83
CA SER A 484 -63.56 -41.46 0.58
C SER A 484 -64.71 -41.06 -0.34
N ALA A 485 -64.59 -40.92 -1.66
CA ALA A 485 -63.46 -40.71 -2.57
C ALA A 485 -64.10 -40.44 -3.96
N ALA A 486 -63.55 -39.57 -4.82
CA ALA A 486 -63.79 -39.61 -6.27
C ALA A 486 -62.93 -38.58 -7.05
N ASP A 487 -62.15 -39.12 -7.98
CA ASP A 487 -61.97 -38.72 -9.39
C ASP A 487 -61.78 -37.27 -9.89
N ALA A 488 -60.61 -37.13 -10.54
CA ALA A 488 -60.44 -36.85 -11.98
C ALA A 488 -60.57 -35.42 -12.57
N ARG A 489 -59.37 -34.94 -12.96
CA ARG A 489 -59.00 -34.39 -14.29
C ARG A 489 -59.51 -33.01 -14.76
N ARG A 490 -58.50 -32.28 -15.28
CA ARG A 490 -58.50 -31.39 -16.47
C ARG A 490 -59.00 -29.92 -16.36
N SER A 491 -58.00 -29.04 -16.46
CA SER A 491 -57.86 -27.89 -17.39
C SER A 491 -58.78 -26.66 -17.36
N SER A 492 -58.11 -25.51 -17.53
CA SER A 492 -58.52 -24.29 -18.28
C SER A 492 -59.62 -23.37 -17.72
N GLY A 493 -59.57 -22.08 -18.10
CA GLY A 493 -60.61 -21.08 -17.82
C GLY A 493 -60.26 -20.13 -16.67
N THR A 494 -59.55 -19.01 -16.85
CA THR A 494 -60.02 -17.67 -17.27
C THR A 494 -61.25 -17.08 -16.57
N GLU A 495 -61.03 -15.89 -16.01
CA GLU A 495 -61.93 -14.72 -15.88
C GLU A 495 -62.84 -14.47 -14.66
N HIS A 496 -62.87 -13.17 -14.29
CA HIS A 496 -63.92 -12.42 -13.58
C HIS A 496 -64.12 -12.73 -12.06
N ARG A 497 -64.58 -11.85 -11.16
CA ARG A 497 -64.85 -10.38 -11.07
C ARG A 497 -65.05 -10.08 -9.54
N ALA A 498 -65.01 -8.87 -8.95
CA ALA A 498 -64.67 -7.48 -9.33
C ALA A 498 -64.54 -6.60 -8.05
N SER A 499 -64.41 -5.27 -8.23
CA SER A 499 -64.90 -4.17 -7.36
C SER A 499 -63.99 -3.70 -6.20
N TRP A 500 -63.85 -2.41 -5.84
CA TRP A 500 -64.52 -1.14 -6.22
C TRP A 500 -63.45 -0.05 -6.52
N ARG A 501 -63.45 0.66 -7.67
CA ARG A 501 -64.13 1.94 -8.04
C ARG A 501 -63.59 3.26 -7.42
N ARG A 502 -63.21 4.18 -8.33
CA ARG A 502 -62.95 5.63 -8.15
C ARG A 502 -64.26 6.47 -8.12
N PRO A 503 -64.15 7.77 -7.81
CA PRO A 503 -64.61 8.85 -8.71
C PRO A 503 -63.51 9.92 -8.94
N ALA A 504 -63.63 10.98 -9.75
CA ALA A 504 -64.31 11.28 -11.03
C ALA A 504 -63.66 12.56 -11.65
N ARG A 505 -64.17 13.14 -12.76
CA ARG A 505 -63.50 14.22 -13.54
C ARG A 505 -64.50 15.17 -14.23
N LEU A 506 -64.05 16.40 -14.55
CA LEU A 506 -64.52 17.32 -15.63
C LEU A 506 -65.90 18.02 -15.44
N PRO A 507 -66.33 19.02 -16.30
CA PRO A 507 -65.68 19.68 -17.46
C PRO A 507 -65.78 21.24 -17.56
N THR A 508 -65.18 21.84 -18.60
CA THR A 508 -65.71 22.86 -19.60
C THR A 508 -64.72 23.98 -20.01
N GLY A 509 -64.78 24.42 -21.30
CA GLY A 509 -64.11 25.62 -21.87
C GLY A 509 -65.15 26.70 -22.25
N PRO A 510 -64.98 27.59 -23.27
CA PRO A 510 -63.90 27.77 -24.28
C PRO A 510 -63.53 29.26 -24.65
N ARG A 511 -62.71 29.49 -25.72
CA ARG A 511 -62.40 30.77 -26.45
C ARG A 511 -61.58 31.84 -25.67
N GLY A 512 -60.75 32.72 -26.24
CA GLY A 512 -60.21 32.92 -27.61
C GLY A 512 -59.40 34.25 -27.73
N ALA A 513 -58.62 34.46 -28.83
CA ALA A 513 -57.91 35.71 -29.23
C ALA A 513 -56.72 36.22 -28.34
N ALA A 514 -55.70 36.97 -28.82
CA ALA A 514 -55.14 37.20 -30.18
C ALA A 514 -53.75 37.92 -30.10
N ALA A 515 -52.94 37.84 -31.17
CA ALA A 515 -51.72 38.65 -31.50
C ALA A 515 -50.55 38.64 -30.47
N GLY A 516 -49.28 38.90 -30.79
CA GLY A 516 -48.49 39.19 -31.99
C GLY A 516 -47.01 39.39 -31.52
N ALA A 517 -45.94 39.36 -32.31
CA ALA A 517 -45.79 39.28 -33.76
C ALA A 517 -44.50 38.50 -34.13
N ARG A 518 -44.42 38.02 -35.38
CA ARG A 518 -43.16 37.73 -36.08
C ARG A 518 -43.04 38.71 -37.24
N SER A 519 -41.85 39.25 -37.48
CA SER A 519 -41.54 39.94 -38.74
C SER A 519 -40.50 39.15 -39.52
N THR A 520 -40.87 38.73 -40.72
CA THR A 520 -40.01 38.05 -41.69
C THR A 520 -39.10 39.04 -42.43
N GLY A 521 -37.88 38.63 -42.78
CA GLY A 521 -36.98 39.33 -43.68
C GLY A 521 -36.12 38.32 -44.47
N PRO A 522 -35.76 38.57 -45.74
CA PRO A 522 -35.61 37.49 -46.72
C PRO A 522 -34.16 37.03 -46.98
N SER A 523 -34.02 35.86 -47.60
CA SER A 523 -32.80 35.48 -48.31
C SER A 523 -32.58 36.36 -49.55
N PRO A 524 -31.31 36.61 -49.88
CA PRO A 524 -30.89 36.46 -51.27
C PRO A 524 -29.70 35.51 -51.41
N LEU A 525 -29.76 34.64 -52.42
CA LEU A 525 -28.56 34.10 -53.06
C LEU A 525 -27.89 35.22 -53.84
N ILE A 526 -26.61 35.47 -53.62
CA ILE A 526 -25.62 35.94 -54.62
C ILE A 526 -24.23 35.79 -53.98
N GLY A 527 -23.28 35.27 -54.75
CA GLY A 527 -21.93 35.02 -54.25
C GLY A 527 -21.12 36.32 -54.10
N ARG A 528 -20.39 36.43 -52.99
CA ARG A 528 -19.12 37.14 -52.96
C ARG A 528 -18.03 36.23 -52.41
N SER A 529 -17.13 35.84 -53.31
CA SER A 529 -15.82 35.32 -52.96
C SER A 529 -15.04 36.42 -52.23
N ALA A 530 -15.19 36.46 -50.91
CA ALA A 530 -14.29 37.15 -50.02
C ALA A 530 -13.51 36.08 -49.28
N LEU A 531 -12.18 36.12 -49.40
CA LEU A 531 -11.27 35.30 -48.61
C LEU A 531 -11.55 35.59 -47.13
N ARG A 532 -12.34 34.74 -46.47
CA ARG A 532 -12.24 34.62 -45.02
C ARG A 532 -10.82 34.17 -44.75
N VAL A 533 -9.99 35.11 -44.29
CA VAL A 533 -8.82 34.76 -43.48
C VAL A 533 -9.41 33.92 -42.36
N SER A 534 -9.21 32.61 -42.45
CA SER A 534 -9.68 31.71 -41.42
C SER A 534 -8.89 32.09 -40.18
N THR A 535 -9.54 32.65 -39.17
CA THR A 535 -8.87 32.94 -37.89
C THR A 535 -8.36 31.63 -37.30
N LEU A 536 -7.13 31.62 -36.77
CA LEU A 536 -6.56 30.39 -36.19
C LEU A 536 -7.36 30.00 -34.94
N SER A 537 -7.64 28.72 -34.75
CA SER A 537 -8.28 28.23 -33.53
C SER A 537 -7.33 27.33 -32.73
N VAL A 538 -7.03 27.76 -31.51
CA VAL A 538 -6.14 27.08 -30.56
C VAL A 538 -6.95 26.55 -29.39
N VAL A 539 -6.78 25.26 -29.09
CA VAL A 539 -7.38 24.65 -27.90
C VAL A 539 -6.33 24.40 -26.81
N LEU A 540 -6.58 24.92 -25.61
CA LEU A 540 -5.69 24.80 -24.46
C LEU A 540 -6.18 23.70 -23.50
N ALA A 541 -5.29 22.80 -23.08
CA ALA A 541 -5.63 21.65 -22.23
C ALA A 541 -4.69 21.52 -21.02
N GLY A 542 -4.91 22.40 -20.03
CA GLY A 542 -4.33 22.33 -18.68
C GLY A 542 -5.44 22.48 -17.63
N GLY A 543 -5.51 21.59 -16.63
CA GLY A 543 -6.67 21.57 -15.71
C GLY A 543 -6.45 20.85 -14.38
N GLY A 544 -7.17 21.30 -13.35
CA GLY A 544 -7.24 20.69 -12.01
C GLY A 544 -6.37 21.31 -10.93
N THR A 545 -5.26 21.96 -11.27
CA THR A 545 -4.36 22.64 -10.33
C THR A 545 -3.82 23.91 -10.97
N ALA A 546 -3.52 24.93 -10.15
CA ALA A 546 -2.93 26.19 -10.62
C ALA A 546 -1.65 25.96 -11.45
N GLY A 547 -0.80 25.00 -11.06
CA GLY A 547 0.41 24.65 -11.80
C GLY A 547 0.23 24.07 -13.22
N HIS A 548 -1.01 23.80 -13.67
CA HIS A 548 -1.31 23.51 -15.08
C HIS A 548 -2.21 24.57 -15.73
N VAL A 549 -3.05 25.26 -14.94
CA VAL A 549 -4.00 26.28 -15.44
C VAL A 549 -3.29 27.62 -15.67
N GLU A 550 -2.44 28.07 -14.73
CA GLU A 550 -1.70 29.34 -14.86
C GLU A 550 -0.76 29.36 -16.06
N PRO A 551 0.08 28.33 -16.34
CA PRO A 551 0.87 28.28 -17.57
C PRO A 551 0.03 28.31 -18.84
N ALA A 552 -1.12 27.62 -18.84
CA ALA A 552 -2.03 27.62 -19.98
C ALA A 552 -2.63 29.01 -20.24
N MET A 553 -2.98 29.74 -19.17
CA MET A 553 -3.49 31.11 -19.26
C MET A 553 -2.41 32.13 -19.66
N ALA A 554 -1.18 31.99 -19.16
CA ALA A 554 -0.06 32.82 -19.62
C ALA A 554 0.20 32.65 -21.13
N VAL A 555 0.08 31.43 -21.66
CA VAL A 555 0.17 31.17 -23.10
C VAL A 555 -1.06 31.68 -23.86
N ALA A 556 -2.25 31.68 -23.26
CA ALA A 556 -3.44 32.31 -23.84
C ALA A 556 -3.25 33.81 -24.05
N ASP A 557 -2.70 34.50 -23.04
CA ASP A 557 -2.38 35.92 -23.10
C ASP A 557 -1.36 36.20 -24.22
N ALA A 558 -0.28 35.41 -24.28
CA ALA A 558 0.75 35.55 -25.30
C ALA A 558 0.26 35.24 -26.73
N LEU A 559 -0.68 34.30 -26.91
CA LEU A 559 -1.33 34.06 -28.20
C LEU A 559 -2.17 35.27 -28.64
N THR A 560 -2.91 35.88 -27.71
CA THR A 560 -3.76 37.06 -27.97
C THR A 560 -2.90 38.30 -28.27
N GLU A 561 -1.76 38.45 -27.60
CA GLU A 561 -0.78 39.52 -27.87
C GLU A 561 -0.14 39.39 -29.26
N LEU A 562 0.20 38.17 -29.67
CA LEU A 562 0.84 37.90 -30.97
C LEU A 562 -0.12 38.05 -32.15
N ASP A 563 -1.39 37.69 -31.99
CA ASP A 563 -2.42 37.73 -33.03
C ASP A 563 -3.82 37.78 -32.38
N PRO A 564 -4.42 38.98 -32.23
CA PRO A 564 -5.73 39.16 -31.59
C PRO A 564 -6.89 38.48 -32.31
N GLU A 565 -6.71 38.00 -33.55
CA GLU A 565 -7.74 37.24 -34.27
C GLU A 565 -7.75 35.75 -33.87
N ILE A 566 -6.77 35.25 -33.11
CA ILE A 566 -6.74 33.84 -32.66
C ILE A 566 -7.93 33.56 -31.73
N ARG A 567 -8.78 32.61 -32.13
CA ARG A 567 -9.79 32.04 -31.24
C ARG A 567 -9.14 31.06 -30.28
N ILE A 568 -9.18 31.40 -28.99
CA ILE A 568 -8.68 30.57 -27.90
C ILE A 568 -9.85 29.90 -27.18
N THR A 569 -9.77 28.59 -26.97
CA THR A 569 -10.75 27.84 -26.19
C THR A 569 -10.04 26.91 -25.21
N ALA A 570 -10.29 27.06 -23.91
CA ALA A 570 -9.74 26.16 -22.90
C ALA A 570 -10.67 24.96 -22.67
N LEU A 571 -10.08 23.77 -22.47
CA LEU A 571 -10.80 22.58 -22.04
C LEU A 571 -10.74 22.45 -20.52
N GLY A 572 -11.91 22.42 -19.89
CA GLY A 572 -12.04 22.30 -18.44
C GLY A 572 -13.01 21.22 -17.98
N THR A 573 -13.20 21.16 -16.66
CA THR A 573 -14.19 20.28 -16.04
C THR A 573 -14.94 21.01 -14.93
N GLN A 574 -16.18 20.59 -14.65
CA GLN A 574 -17.12 21.22 -13.70
C GLN A 574 -16.64 21.37 -12.24
N ARG A 575 -15.43 20.93 -11.89
CA ARG A 575 -14.90 20.92 -10.50
C ARG A 575 -13.48 21.49 -10.36
N GLY A 576 -12.86 21.93 -11.44
CA GLY A 576 -11.49 22.44 -11.40
C GLY A 576 -11.42 23.95 -11.30
N LEU A 577 -10.25 24.46 -10.87
CA LEU A 577 -9.97 25.90 -10.77
C LEU A 577 -10.16 26.64 -12.10
N GLU A 578 -10.03 25.93 -13.23
CA GLU A 578 -10.29 26.45 -14.56
C GLU A 578 -11.71 27.03 -14.73
N THR A 579 -12.71 26.56 -13.97
CA THR A 579 -14.09 27.10 -14.00
C THR A 579 -14.22 28.54 -13.51
N ARG A 580 -13.24 29.01 -12.75
CA ARG A 580 -13.14 30.37 -12.26
C ARG A 580 -12.10 31.18 -13.05
N LEU A 581 -10.88 30.64 -13.14
CA LEU A 581 -9.72 31.37 -13.69
C LEU A 581 -9.82 31.64 -15.20
N VAL A 582 -10.44 30.76 -15.99
CA VAL A 582 -10.55 30.96 -17.45
C VAL A 582 -11.57 32.06 -17.79
N PRO A 583 -12.81 32.05 -17.26
CA PRO A 583 -13.77 33.13 -17.54
C PRO A 583 -13.39 34.46 -16.91
N GLU A 584 -12.78 34.49 -15.71
CA GLU A 584 -12.24 35.73 -15.11
C GLU A 584 -11.16 36.40 -15.99
N ARG A 585 -10.50 35.63 -16.87
CA ARG A 585 -9.49 36.11 -17.82
C ARG A 585 -10.03 36.36 -19.24
N GLY A 586 -11.34 36.18 -19.46
CA GLY A 586 -12.01 36.52 -20.72
C GLY A 586 -11.95 35.47 -21.83
N TYR A 587 -11.51 34.23 -21.56
CA TYR A 587 -11.40 33.18 -22.57
C TYR A 587 -12.59 32.19 -22.56
N ASP A 588 -12.91 31.62 -23.72
CA ASP A 588 -13.94 30.58 -23.85
C ASP A 588 -13.54 29.30 -23.08
N LEU A 589 -14.46 28.79 -22.25
CA LEU A 589 -14.27 27.56 -21.48
C LEU A 589 -15.26 26.48 -21.90
N GLU A 590 -14.74 25.40 -22.49
CA GLU A 590 -15.52 24.23 -22.89
C GLU A 590 -15.36 23.08 -21.89
N LEU A 591 -16.48 22.63 -21.33
CA LEU A 591 -16.51 21.65 -20.24
C LEU A 591 -16.69 20.23 -20.76
N ILE A 592 -15.67 19.39 -20.57
CA ILE A 592 -15.70 17.98 -20.93
C ILE A 592 -15.91 17.08 -19.71
N THR A 593 -16.38 15.86 -19.94
CA THR A 593 -16.45 14.85 -18.86
C THR A 593 -15.06 14.66 -18.27
N PRO A 594 -14.86 14.88 -16.96
CA PRO A 594 -13.57 14.69 -16.33
C PRO A 594 -13.13 13.22 -16.51
N VAL A 595 -11.92 13.03 -17.02
CA VAL A 595 -11.26 11.72 -17.09
C VAL A 595 -10.10 11.70 -16.07
N PRO A 596 -10.38 11.79 -14.75
CA PRO A 596 -9.38 11.44 -13.78
C PRO A 596 -9.13 9.96 -14.02
N LEU A 597 -7.92 9.62 -14.45
CA LEU A 597 -7.51 8.23 -14.56
C LEU A 597 -7.75 7.65 -13.16
N PRO A 598 -8.69 6.68 -12.98
CA PRO A 598 -9.16 6.29 -11.67
C PRO A 598 -7.96 5.67 -11.00
N ARG A 599 -7.39 6.49 -10.12
CA ARG A 599 -6.33 6.16 -9.19
C ARG A 599 -6.60 4.73 -8.67
N LYS A 600 -7.86 4.45 -8.34
CA LYS A 600 -8.40 3.26 -7.67
C LYS A 600 -9.05 2.29 -8.68
N PRO A 601 -8.67 0.99 -8.74
CA PRO A 601 -9.46 -0.03 -9.42
C PRO A 601 -10.87 -0.08 -8.83
N SER A 602 -11.88 0.16 -9.65
CA SER A 602 -13.26 0.43 -9.22
C SER A 602 -14.25 0.09 -10.33
N ALA A 603 -15.56 0.07 -10.06
CA ALA A 603 -16.56 0.00 -11.12
C ALA A 603 -16.43 1.16 -12.13
N ASP A 604 -15.87 2.28 -11.68
CA ASP A 604 -15.52 3.43 -12.52
C ASP A 604 -14.29 3.18 -13.43
N LEU A 605 -13.46 2.18 -13.13
CA LEU A 605 -12.42 1.67 -14.03
C LEU A 605 -13.01 0.83 -15.18
N LEU A 606 -14.08 0.05 -14.91
CA LEU A 606 -14.86 -0.61 -15.98
C LEU A 606 -15.62 0.40 -16.85
N ARG A 607 -16.05 1.51 -16.24
CA ARG A 607 -16.61 2.66 -16.97
C ARG A 607 -15.54 3.57 -17.58
N LEU A 608 -14.25 3.38 -17.27
CA LEU A 608 -13.19 4.27 -17.77
C LEU A 608 -13.09 4.26 -19.29
N PRO A 609 -13.10 3.10 -20.00
CA PRO A 609 -13.17 3.10 -21.47
C PRO A 609 -14.38 3.88 -22.01
N LEU A 610 -15.53 3.80 -21.33
CA LEU A 610 -16.74 4.54 -21.70
C LEU A 610 -16.61 6.05 -21.42
N ARG A 611 -16.03 6.45 -20.28
CA ARG A 611 -15.76 7.85 -19.92
C ARG A 611 -14.71 8.48 -20.82
N VAL A 612 -13.59 7.79 -21.06
CA VAL A 612 -12.57 8.18 -22.06
C VAL A 612 -13.23 8.35 -23.42
N ARG A 613 -14.03 7.37 -23.88
CA ARG A 613 -14.74 7.46 -25.18
C ARG A 613 -15.75 8.63 -25.20
N THR A 614 -16.38 8.95 -24.08
CA THR A 614 -17.35 10.05 -23.97
C THR A 614 -16.66 11.40 -23.98
N ALA A 615 -15.63 11.58 -23.15
CA ALA A 615 -14.79 12.79 -23.14
C ALA A 615 -14.13 13.01 -24.51
N VAL A 616 -13.53 11.99 -25.12
CA VAL A 616 -12.94 12.08 -26.48
C VAL A 616 -14.00 12.44 -27.53
N ARG A 617 -15.27 12.00 -27.39
CA ARG A 617 -16.37 12.44 -28.26
C ARG A 617 -16.76 13.90 -28.02
N GLN A 618 -16.85 14.34 -26.76
CA GLN A 618 -17.13 15.73 -26.40
C GLN A 618 -16.02 16.66 -26.90
N THR A 619 -14.75 16.36 -26.59
CA THR A 619 -13.60 17.11 -27.10
C THR A 619 -13.55 17.14 -28.62
N ARG A 620 -13.91 16.05 -29.31
CA ARG A 620 -14.06 16.05 -30.78
C ARG A 620 -15.20 16.93 -31.28
N SER A 621 -16.29 17.04 -30.54
CA SER A 621 -17.40 17.96 -30.87
C SER A 621 -16.97 19.42 -30.71
N VAL A 622 -16.22 19.74 -29.63
CA VAL A 622 -15.60 21.05 -29.43
C VAL A 622 -14.65 21.36 -30.59
N PHE A 623 -13.76 20.43 -30.93
CA PHE A 623 -12.81 20.58 -32.05
C PHE A 623 -13.49 20.89 -33.39
N ASP A 624 -14.64 20.28 -33.68
CA ASP A 624 -15.43 20.59 -34.89
C ASP A 624 -16.10 21.97 -34.81
N ALA A 625 -16.66 22.31 -33.65
CA ALA A 625 -17.41 23.56 -33.43
C ALA A 625 -16.50 24.80 -33.48
N VAL A 626 -15.31 24.72 -32.87
CA VAL A 626 -14.33 25.82 -32.90
C VAL A 626 -13.49 25.84 -34.18
N GLY A 627 -13.39 24.69 -34.89
CA GLY A 627 -12.59 24.53 -36.10
C GLY A 627 -11.10 24.42 -35.80
N VAL A 628 -10.71 23.65 -34.77
CA VAL A 628 -9.35 23.65 -34.21
C VAL A 628 -8.24 23.37 -35.23
N ASP A 629 -7.15 24.12 -35.10
CA ASP A 629 -5.93 23.97 -35.91
C ASP A 629 -4.76 23.38 -35.12
N VAL A 630 -4.69 23.64 -33.81
CA VAL A 630 -3.69 23.06 -32.90
C VAL A 630 -4.22 22.92 -31.47
N VAL A 631 -3.71 21.91 -30.76
CA VAL A 631 -3.98 21.70 -29.32
C VAL A 631 -2.68 21.90 -28.55
N ILE A 632 -2.69 22.72 -27.51
CA ILE A 632 -1.56 22.86 -26.56
C ILE A 632 -1.96 22.20 -25.24
N GLY A 633 -1.18 21.24 -24.76
CA GLY A 633 -1.44 20.55 -23.50
C GLY A 633 -0.38 20.80 -22.43
N PHE A 634 -0.84 21.12 -21.22
CA PHE A 634 0.00 21.49 -20.06
C PHE A 634 -0.07 20.43 -18.94
N GLY A 635 -0.67 19.27 -19.20
CA GLY A 635 -0.92 18.24 -18.19
C GLY A 635 -2.21 18.41 -17.40
N GLY A 636 -2.44 17.49 -16.47
CA GLY A 636 -3.73 17.34 -15.76
C GLY A 636 -4.71 16.38 -16.46
N TYR A 637 -5.95 16.33 -15.95
CA TYR A 637 -6.95 15.33 -16.37
C TYR A 637 -7.67 15.65 -17.69
N VAL A 638 -7.53 16.86 -18.23
CA VAL A 638 -8.13 17.29 -19.51
C VAL A 638 -7.24 16.99 -20.72
N SER A 639 -5.92 16.93 -20.55
CA SER A 639 -4.99 16.76 -21.68
C SER A 639 -5.07 15.35 -22.28
N VAL A 640 -5.32 14.31 -21.47
CA VAL A 640 -5.48 12.92 -21.97
C VAL A 640 -6.60 12.80 -23.01
N PRO A 641 -7.86 13.20 -22.76
CA PRO A 641 -8.89 13.16 -23.79
C PRO A 641 -8.60 14.09 -24.96
N ALA A 642 -7.93 15.24 -24.76
CA ALA A 642 -7.51 16.12 -25.85
C ALA A 642 -6.49 15.46 -26.80
N TYR A 643 -5.43 14.86 -26.25
CA TYR A 643 -4.41 14.13 -27.02
C TYR A 643 -5.02 12.94 -27.79
N LEU A 644 -6.00 12.24 -27.19
CA LEU A 644 -6.71 11.14 -27.85
C LEU A 644 -7.72 11.62 -28.91
N ALA A 645 -8.36 12.77 -28.70
CA ALA A 645 -9.27 13.39 -29.66
C ALA A 645 -8.54 13.84 -30.93
N ALA A 646 -7.33 14.39 -30.78
CA ALA A 646 -6.48 14.92 -31.84
C ALA A 646 -5.91 13.84 -32.79
N ARG A 647 -5.85 12.57 -32.37
CA ARG A 647 -5.37 11.46 -33.22
C ARG A 647 -6.28 11.21 -34.42
N ARG A 648 -5.67 10.89 -35.57
CA ARG A 648 -6.34 10.53 -36.83
C ARG A 648 -7.36 9.41 -36.61
N GLY A 649 -8.54 9.54 -37.19
CA GLY A 649 -9.60 8.53 -37.15
C GLY A 649 -10.02 8.09 -38.55
N LEU A 650 -10.81 7.01 -38.63
CA LEU A 650 -11.33 6.44 -39.89
C LEU A 650 -12.03 7.45 -40.81
N ARG A 651 -12.59 8.54 -40.27
CA ARG A 651 -13.30 9.59 -41.02
C ARG A 651 -12.85 11.01 -40.67
N ARG A 652 -11.69 11.17 -40.02
CA ARG A 652 -11.19 12.49 -39.59
C ARG A 652 -9.65 12.61 -39.68
N PRO A 653 -9.12 13.72 -40.23
CA PRO A 653 -7.70 14.01 -40.14
C PRO A 653 -7.29 14.21 -38.68
N SER A 654 -6.00 14.03 -38.40
CA SER A 654 -5.41 14.39 -37.11
C SER A 654 -5.31 15.91 -36.96
N VAL A 655 -5.47 16.40 -35.74
CA VAL A 655 -5.09 17.75 -35.30
C VAL A 655 -3.68 17.65 -34.69
N PRO A 656 -2.76 18.57 -34.97
CA PRO A 656 -1.45 18.57 -34.34
C PRO A 656 -1.55 18.93 -32.84
N VAL A 657 -0.63 18.37 -32.06
CA VAL A 657 -0.53 18.60 -30.61
C VAL A 657 0.84 19.17 -30.29
N VAL A 658 0.87 20.26 -29.53
CA VAL A 658 2.05 20.76 -28.82
C VAL A 658 1.87 20.41 -27.34
N ILE A 659 2.94 19.99 -26.68
CA ILE A 659 2.93 19.70 -25.24
C ILE A 659 3.91 20.63 -24.55
N HIS A 660 3.53 21.15 -23.39
CA HIS A 660 4.43 21.79 -22.45
C HIS A 660 4.43 21.01 -21.13
N GLU A 661 5.62 20.77 -20.58
CA GLU A 661 5.79 20.23 -19.23
C GLU A 661 6.47 21.26 -18.33
N ALA A 662 5.78 21.67 -17.27
CA ALA A 662 6.25 22.67 -16.32
C ALA A 662 7.11 22.07 -15.20
N ASN A 663 7.00 20.77 -14.92
CA ASN A 663 7.69 20.12 -13.80
C ASN A 663 8.99 19.46 -14.25
N ALA A 664 9.97 19.37 -13.35
CA ALA A 664 11.22 18.65 -13.62
C ALA A 664 11.06 17.13 -13.86
N SER A 665 9.88 16.54 -13.62
CA SER A 665 9.55 15.19 -14.09
C SER A 665 8.13 15.14 -14.63
N ALA A 666 7.96 14.57 -15.83
CA ALA A 666 6.69 14.71 -16.55
C ALA A 666 5.55 13.86 -16.00
N GLY A 667 4.34 14.43 -16.00
CA GLY A 667 3.13 13.73 -15.61
C GLY A 667 2.71 12.64 -16.60
N TRP A 668 1.95 11.64 -16.13
CA TRP A 668 1.45 10.54 -16.99
C TRP A 668 0.65 11.02 -18.22
N ALA A 669 -0.05 12.14 -18.13
CA ALA A 669 -0.78 12.73 -19.25
C ALA A 669 0.18 13.14 -20.38
N ASN A 670 1.22 13.89 -20.05
CA ASN A 670 2.23 14.35 -21.01
C ASN A 670 3.08 13.18 -21.54
N LYS A 671 3.45 12.22 -20.68
CA LYS A 671 4.09 10.96 -21.10
C LYS A 671 3.26 10.15 -22.12
N LEU A 672 1.93 10.16 -22.03
CA LEU A 672 1.04 9.53 -23.02
C LEU A 672 0.95 10.32 -24.33
N GLY A 673 0.96 11.65 -24.24
CA GLY A 673 0.84 12.56 -25.38
C GLY A 673 2.11 12.69 -26.22
N ALA A 674 3.28 12.75 -25.58
CA ALA A 674 4.58 13.12 -26.17
C ALA A 674 4.94 12.32 -27.42
N ARG A 675 4.76 11.00 -27.41
CA ARG A 675 5.01 10.11 -28.57
C ARG A 675 4.16 10.43 -29.81
N SER A 676 3.10 11.23 -29.67
CA SER A 676 2.19 11.65 -30.73
C SER A 676 2.11 13.17 -30.90
N ALA A 677 2.90 13.93 -30.13
CA ALA A 677 2.98 15.38 -30.27
C ALA A 677 3.85 15.75 -31.48
N LYS A 678 3.60 16.92 -32.07
CA LYS A 678 4.43 17.51 -33.13
C LYS A 678 5.64 18.25 -32.57
N ARG A 679 5.49 18.88 -31.40
CA ARG A 679 6.56 19.51 -30.63
C ARG A 679 6.32 19.21 -29.14
N VAL A 680 7.40 18.94 -28.40
CA VAL A 680 7.38 18.77 -26.95
C VAL A 680 8.31 19.82 -26.36
N LEU A 681 7.72 20.72 -25.57
CA LEU A 681 8.35 21.84 -24.91
C LEU A 681 8.47 21.52 -23.42
N SER A 682 9.50 22.02 -22.75
CA SER A 682 9.77 21.69 -21.35
C SER A 682 10.39 22.85 -20.58
N ALA A 683 10.13 22.89 -19.27
CA ALA A 683 10.83 23.77 -18.34
C ALA A 683 12.30 23.34 -18.10
N VAL A 684 12.62 22.05 -18.27
CA VAL A 684 13.95 21.47 -18.00
C VAL A 684 14.44 20.61 -19.18
N PRO A 685 15.76 20.39 -19.34
CA PRO A 685 16.30 19.59 -20.46
C PRO A 685 15.91 18.10 -20.46
N ASP A 686 15.70 17.47 -19.30
CA ASP A 686 15.22 16.08 -19.23
C ASP A 686 14.05 15.91 -18.24
N PRO A 687 12.80 16.09 -18.68
CA PRO A 687 11.61 15.77 -17.90
C PRO A 687 11.19 14.29 -18.01
N GLY A 688 11.98 13.44 -18.69
CA GLY A 688 11.60 12.05 -19.00
C GLY A 688 10.52 11.93 -20.09
N LEU A 689 10.55 12.80 -21.10
CA LEU A 689 9.67 12.76 -22.28
C LEU A 689 10.36 12.36 -23.59
N GLY A 690 11.69 12.21 -23.59
CA GLY A 690 12.52 12.12 -24.80
C GLY A 690 13.07 13.49 -25.19
N PRO A 691 13.42 13.72 -26.47
CA PRO A 691 13.90 15.02 -26.93
C PRO A 691 12.83 16.12 -26.71
N VAL A 692 13.24 17.21 -26.06
CA VAL A 692 12.39 18.38 -25.79
C VAL A 692 13.10 19.68 -26.18
N GLU A 693 12.33 20.68 -26.56
CA GLU A 693 12.81 22.07 -26.68
C GLU A 693 12.62 22.77 -25.33
N VAL A 694 13.71 23.24 -24.73
CA VAL A 694 13.68 23.88 -23.40
C VAL A 694 13.24 25.33 -23.57
N VAL A 695 12.12 25.69 -22.93
CA VAL A 695 11.51 27.03 -23.01
C VAL A 695 11.22 27.63 -21.65
N GLY A 696 11.48 26.92 -20.55
CA GLY A 696 11.10 27.35 -19.20
C GLY A 696 9.61 27.12 -18.88
N VAL A 697 9.13 27.74 -17.80
CA VAL A 697 7.71 27.68 -17.38
C VAL A 697 7.03 28.98 -17.83
N PRO A 698 5.90 28.94 -18.57
CA PRO A 698 5.09 30.12 -18.85
C PRO A 698 4.60 30.80 -17.58
N VAL A 699 4.97 32.07 -17.42
CA VAL A 699 4.58 32.95 -16.30
C VAL A 699 3.76 34.11 -16.85
N ARG A 700 2.78 34.59 -16.07
CA ARG A 700 1.90 35.71 -16.44
C ARG A 700 2.68 37.01 -16.71
N ALA A 701 2.24 37.79 -17.69
CA ALA A 701 2.89 39.02 -18.12
C ALA A 701 3.11 40.04 -16.99
N SER A 702 2.19 40.12 -16.02
CA SER A 702 2.30 41.01 -14.84
C SER A 702 3.48 40.69 -13.91
N ILE A 703 4.18 39.57 -14.13
CA ILE A 703 5.39 39.18 -13.41
C ILE A 703 6.61 39.23 -14.33
N THR A 704 6.52 38.76 -15.58
CA THR A 704 7.66 38.81 -16.51
C THR A 704 8.02 40.22 -16.97
N ALA A 705 7.05 41.14 -17.02
CA ALA A 705 7.23 42.56 -17.29
C ALA A 705 7.35 43.43 -16.02
N LEU A 706 7.50 42.82 -14.83
CA LEU A 706 7.59 43.55 -13.56
C LEU A 706 8.91 44.32 -13.44
N ASP A 707 8.85 45.65 -13.54
CA ASP A 707 9.95 46.52 -13.10
C ASP A 707 9.94 46.65 -11.57
N ARG A 708 10.71 45.77 -10.91
CA ARG A 708 10.92 45.82 -9.46
C ARG A 708 11.56 47.14 -9.01
N ALA A 709 12.44 47.76 -9.82
CA ALA A 709 13.13 48.98 -9.40
C ALA A 709 12.18 50.17 -9.36
N ALA A 710 11.37 50.36 -10.42
CA ALA A 710 10.35 51.41 -10.47
C ALA A 710 9.26 51.24 -9.39
N LEU A 711 8.84 50.00 -9.11
CA LEU A 711 7.80 49.72 -8.10
C LEU A 711 8.31 49.64 -6.65
N ARG A 712 9.63 49.61 -6.40
CA ARG A 712 10.21 49.32 -5.08
C ARG A 712 9.76 50.29 -3.99
N ALA A 713 9.79 51.61 -4.24
CA ALA A 713 9.39 52.61 -3.24
C ALA A 713 7.91 52.47 -2.88
N GLN A 714 7.02 52.38 -3.87
CA GLN A 714 5.59 52.15 -3.66
C GLN A 714 5.33 50.84 -2.89
N ALA A 715 6.06 49.77 -3.23
CA ALA A 715 5.93 48.48 -2.58
C ALA A 715 6.43 48.49 -1.13
N ARG A 716 7.55 49.16 -0.84
CA ARG A 716 8.09 49.32 0.53
C ARG A 716 7.11 50.12 1.40
N ALA A 717 6.63 51.25 0.90
CA ALA A 717 5.60 52.04 1.57
C ALA A 717 4.30 51.23 1.83
N ALA A 718 3.85 50.41 0.87
CA ALA A 718 2.65 49.58 1.01
C ALA A 718 2.75 48.51 2.12
N PHE A 719 3.96 48.08 2.49
CA PHE A 719 4.20 47.16 3.61
C PHE A 719 4.79 47.85 4.86
N GLY A 720 4.94 49.18 4.85
CA GLY A 720 5.49 49.94 5.99
C GLY A 720 7.01 49.81 6.18
N PHE A 721 7.76 49.48 5.12
CA PHE A 721 9.22 49.48 5.13
C PHE A 721 9.78 50.84 4.68
N ALA A 722 10.97 51.21 5.17
CA ALA A 722 11.71 52.37 4.69
C ALA A 722 12.21 52.16 3.24
N ASP A 723 12.42 53.25 2.50
CA ASP A 723 12.82 53.19 1.08
C ASP A 723 14.19 52.51 0.87
N ASP A 724 15.10 52.61 1.84
CA ASP A 724 16.43 52.00 1.86
C ASP A 724 16.49 50.65 2.60
N ALA A 725 15.36 50.16 3.14
CA ALA A 725 15.31 48.94 3.95
C ALA A 725 15.86 47.70 3.21
N ARG A 726 16.48 46.78 3.96
CA ARG A 726 16.87 45.46 3.45
C ARG A 726 15.73 44.48 3.74
N VAL A 727 15.08 43.97 2.69
CA VAL A 727 13.80 43.23 2.83
C VAL A 727 13.93 41.76 2.44
N LEU A 728 13.69 40.87 3.42
CA LEU A 728 13.53 39.43 3.22
C LEU A 728 12.07 39.07 2.97
N LEU A 729 11.76 38.42 1.85
CA LEU A 729 10.44 37.87 1.53
C LEU A 729 10.36 36.37 1.87
N VAL A 730 9.37 35.96 2.65
CA VAL A 730 9.22 34.58 3.16
C VAL A 730 7.85 34.04 2.77
N PHE A 731 7.80 32.93 2.02
CA PHE A 731 6.53 32.33 1.62
C PHE A 731 6.59 30.83 1.29
N GLY A 732 5.60 30.08 1.77
CA GLY A 732 5.49 28.63 1.56
C GLY A 732 4.63 28.19 0.37
N GLY A 733 4.15 29.13 -0.46
CA GLY A 733 3.01 28.92 -1.37
C GLY A 733 1.66 29.12 -0.65
N SER A 734 0.55 28.85 -1.33
CA SER A 734 -0.81 29.27 -0.90
C SER A 734 -1.34 28.65 0.40
N GLN A 735 -0.66 27.68 1.00
CA GLN A 735 -0.99 27.12 2.32
C GLN A 735 0.06 27.45 3.40
N GLY A 736 1.14 28.15 3.05
CA GLY A 736 2.31 28.35 3.91
C GLY A 736 3.16 27.08 4.09
N ALA A 737 4.27 27.19 4.83
CA ALA A 737 5.19 26.08 5.08
C ALA A 737 5.72 26.11 6.51
N GLN A 738 5.21 25.22 7.38
CA GLN A 738 5.46 25.28 8.82
C GLN A 738 6.93 25.20 9.25
N SER A 739 7.80 24.51 8.48
CA SER A 739 9.24 24.49 8.72
C SER A 739 9.89 25.85 8.46
N ILE A 740 9.62 26.45 7.29
CA ILE A 740 10.05 27.81 6.95
C ILE A 740 9.51 28.81 7.98
N ASN A 741 8.22 28.71 8.32
CA ASN A 741 7.59 29.57 9.31
C ASN A 741 8.37 29.58 10.63
N ARG A 742 8.65 28.39 11.18
CA ARG A 742 9.35 28.22 12.47
C ARG A 742 10.81 28.66 12.41
N ALA A 743 11.52 28.34 11.34
CA ALA A 743 12.93 28.70 11.20
C ALA A 743 13.11 30.22 11.10
N VAL A 744 12.30 30.88 10.24
CA VAL A 744 12.38 32.33 10.03
C VAL A 744 11.81 33.11 11.23
N SER A 745 10.76 32.64 11.91
CA SER A 745 10.27 33.32 13.12
C SER A 745 11.24 33.16 14.29
N GLY A 746 11.91 32.01 14.41
CA GLY A 746 12.99 31.80 15.39
C GLY A 746 14.23 32.68 15.14
N ALA A 747 14.51 33.02 13.88
CA ALA A 747 15.62 33.90 13.49
C ALA A 747 15.29 35.40 13.61
N ALA A 748 14.06 35.77 13.98
CA ALA A 748 13.57 37.16 13.88
C ALA A 748 14.44 38.18 14.64
N SER A 749 14.88 37.85 15.86
CA SER A 749 15.71 38.75 16.67
C SER A 749 17.10 39.01 16.07
N GLU A 750 17.71 37.99 15.46
CA GLU A 750 19.04 38.10 14.83
C GLU A 750 18.97 38.91 13.52
N LEU A 751 17.91 38.70 12.73
CA LEU A 751 17.62 39.49 11.53
C LEU A 751 17.34 40.97 11.89
N ALA A 752 16.55 41.23 12.94
CA ALA A 752 16.25 42.57 13.40
C ALA A 752 17.49 43.31 13.93
N ALA A 753 18.37 42.61 14.69
CA ALA A 753 19.64 43.15 15.16
C ALA A 753 20.60 43.54 14.02
N LYS A 754 20.41 42.96 12.83
CA LYS A 754 21.13 43.32 11.59
C LYS A 754 20.41 44.35 10.72
N GLY A 755 19.30 44.94 11.15
CA GLY A 755 18.59 45.93 10.35
C GLY A 755 17.82 45.34 9.15
N ILE A 756 17.50 44.05 9.17
CA ILE A 756 16.75 43.37 8.10
C ILE A 756 15.26 43.39 8.44
N SER A 757 14.45 43.91 7.51
CA SER A 757 12.99 43.87 7.55
C SER A 757 12.47 42.57 6.93
N VAL A 758 11.35 42.05 7.42
CA VAL A 758 10.82 40.75 6.97
C VAL A 758 9.36 40.87 6.52
N LEU A 759 9.03 40.37 5.34
CA LEU A 759 7.66 40.20 4.83
C LEU A 759 7.33 38.70 4.76
N HIS A 760 6.42 38.22 5.59
CA HIS A 760 6.21 36.78 5.82
C HIS A 760 4.77 36.32 5.57
N ALA A 761 4.55 35.68 4.41
CA ALA A 761 3.30 35.00 4.07
C ALA A 761 3.24 33.60 4.72
N HIS A 762 2.79 33.53 5.97
CA HIS A 762 2.84 32.32 6.79
C HIS A 762 1.76 31.27 6.43
N GLY A 763 0.77 31.62 5.62
CA GLY A 763 -0.31 30.73 5.17
C GLY A 763 -1.54 30.77 6.10
N PRO A 764 -2.79 30.71 5.57
CA PRO A 764 -3.99 31.05 6.34
C PRO A 764 -4.35 30.11 7.50
N LYS A 765 -3.69 28.95 7.62
CA LYS A 765 -3.93 27.94 8.66
C LYS A 765 -2.81 27.84 9.69
N ASN A 766 -1.76 28.65 9.55
CA ASN A 766 -0.62 28.68 10.46
C ASN A 766 -0.62 30.00 11.22
N THR A 767 -0.03 30.00 12.40
CA THR A 767 0.29 31.19 13.18
C THR A 767 1.81 31.31 13.31
N LEU A 768 2.32 32.52 13.50
CA LEU A 768 3.70 32.75 13.91
C LEU A 768 3.74 33.13 15.39
N ASP A 769 4.78 32.69 16.07
CA ASP A 769 5.20 33.23 17.36
C ASP A 769 6.38 34.16 17.08
N LEU A 770 6.29 35.41 17.52
CA LEU A 770 7.24 36.47 17.19
C LEU A 770 7.66 37.21 18.47
N PRO A 771 8.95 37.58 18.60
CA PRO A 771 9.41 38.39 19.72
C PRO A 771 8.74 39.77 19.72
N ALA A 772 8.74 40.43 20.88
CA ALA A 772 8.25 41.80 21.01
C ALA A 772 8.96 42.73 19.99
N PRO A 773 8.22 43.64 19.32
CA PRO A 773 8.77 44.43 18.23
C PRO A 773 9.93 45.31 18.72
N SER A 774 11.12 45.00 18.23
CA SER A 774 12.34 45.77 18.47
C SER A 774 13.18 45.77 17.18
N GLY A 775 13.52 46.96 16.70
CA GLY A 775 14.21 47.12 15.40
C GLY A 775 13.26 47.19 14.19
N PRO A 776 13.71 46.74 13.00
CA PRO A 776 12.97 46.87 11.73
C PRO A 776 11.63 46.12 11.70
N PRO A 777 10.69 46.51 10.81
CA PRO A 777 9.38 45.88 10.74
C PRO A 777 9.42 44.39 10.33
N TYR A 778 8.69 43.56 11.08
CA TYR A 778 8.37 42.17 10.73
C TYR A 778 6.88 42.08 10.39
N VAL A 779 6.56 42.04 9.10
CA VAL A 779 5.20 42.05 8.56
C VAL A 779 4.74 40.62 8.30
N ALA A 780 4.04 40.04 9.27
CA ALA A 780 3.45 38.71 9.16
C ALA A 780 2.02 38.79 8.59
N VAL A 781 1.76 38.07 7.50
CA VAL A 781 0.43 38.01 6.85
C VAL A 781 0.01 36.57 6.53
N PRO A 782 -1.29 36.23 6.62
CA PRO A 782 -1.77 34.89 6.28
C PRO A 782 -1.66 34.59 4.78
N TYR A 783 -1.71 35.61 3.93
CA TYR A 783 -1.66 35.51 2.48
C TYR A 783 -1.16 36.84 1.87
N LEU A 784 -0.67 36.80 0.62
CA LEU A 784 -0.24 37.97 -0.15
C LEU A 784 -1.02 38.02 -1.47
N ASP A 785 -1.99 38.95 -1.57
CA ASP A 785 -2.76 39.15 -2.79
C ASP A 785 -1.96 39.90 -3.87
N ARG A 786 -1.03 40.78 -3.46
CA ARG A 786 -0.15 41.58 -4.34
C ARG A 786 1.28 41.05 -4.32
N MET A 787 1.48 39.87 -4.89
CA MET A 787 2.80 39.25 -5.04
C MET A 787 3.78 40.09 -5.87
N ASP A 788 3.27 40.88 -6.81
CA ASP A 788 4.03 41.87 -7.59
C ASP A 788 4.70 42.93 -6.69
N LEU A 789 3.95 43.49 -5.73
CA LEU A 789 4.52 44.40 -4.73
C LEU A 789 5.50 43.65 -3.81
N ALA A 790 5.17 42.43 -3.38
CA ALA A 790 6.07 41.65 -2.54
C ALA A 790 7.44 41.39 -3.21
N TYR A 791 7.45 41.08 -4.51
CA TYR A 791 8.67 40.92 -5.30
C TYR A 791 9.42 42.24 -5.55
N ALA A 792 8.72 43.36 -5.69
CA ALA A 792 9.33 44.68 -5.83
C ALA A 792 9.98 45.21 -4.55
N ALA A 793 9.34 44.99 -3.39
CA ALA A 793 9.90 45.39 -2.09
C ALA A 793 11.16 44.61 -1.72
N ALA A 794 11.19 43.31 -2.05
CA ALA A 794 12.19 42.34 -1.59
C ALA A 794 13.55 42.43 -2.29
N ASP A 795 14.58 42.06 -1.52
CA ASP A 795 15.97 41.95 -1.97
C ASP A 795 16.44 40.49 -2.01
N LEU A 796 15.95 39.66 -1.06
CA LEU A 796 16.16 38.22 -1.00
C LEU A 796 14.83 37.51 -0.67
N ALA A 797 14.59 36.32 -1.22
CA ALA A 797 13.47 35.46 -0.82
C ALA A 797 13.94 34.19 -0.08
N ILE A 798 13.07 33.63 0.75
CA ILE A 798 13.16 32.24 1.24
C ILE A 798 11.81 31.55 1.04
N CYS A 799 11.79 30.47 0.24
CA CYS A 799 10.54 29.90 -0.25
C CYS A 799 10.60 28.42 -0.64
N ARG A 800 9.42 27.83 -0.86
CA ARG A 800 9.27 26.49 -1.48
C ARG A 800 9.60 26.54 -2.98
N SER A 801 10.32 25.55 -3.48
CA SER A 801 10.70 25.45 -4.89
C SER A 801 9.71 24.67 -5.77
N GLY A 802 8.42 25.03 -5.71
CA GLY A 802 7.44 24.63 -6.72
C GLY A 802 7.79 25.24 -8.09
N ALA A 803 7.51 24.56 -9.20
CA ALA A 803 7.94 24.99 -10.55
C ALA A 803 7.52 26.44 -10.88
N MET A 804 6.24 26.80 -10.64
CA MET A 804 5.77 28.18 -10.77
C MET A 804 6.50 29.16 -9.85
N THR A 805 6.77 28.78 -8.60
CA THR A 805 7.48 29.65 -7.65
C THR A 805 8.90 29.95 -8.11
N VAL A 806 9.65 28.92 -8.52
CA VAL A 806 11.02 29.11 -9.05
C VAL A 806 10.98 30.00 -10.28
N ALA A 807 10.03 29.76 -11.20
CA ALA A 807 9.91 30.53 -12.44
C ALA A 807 9.48 32.00 -12.21
N GLU A 808 8.55 32.29 -11.30
CA GLU A 808 8.18 33.66 -10.96
C GLU A 808 9.36 34.41 -10.31
N VAL A 809 10.04 33.77 -9.35
CA VAL A 809 11.17 34.35 -8.61
C VAL A 809 12.39 34.60 -9.50
N SER A 810 12.75 33.66 -10.39
CA SER A 810 13.84 33.85 -11.35
C SER A 810 13.46 34.84 -12.46
N ALA A 811 12.22 34.82 -12.97
CA ALA A 811 11.77 35.80 -13.96
C ALA A 811 11.92 37.24 -13.45
N VAL A 812 11.56 37.53 -12.20
CA VAL A 812 11.75 38.87 -11.62
C VAL A 812 13.19 39.15 -11.15
N GLY A 813 14.12 38.20 -11.34
CA GLY A 813 15.51 38.33 -10.93
C GLY A 813 15.69 38.50 -9.41
N LEU A 814 14.82 37.89 -8.60
CA LEU A 814 14.92 37.95 -7.14
C LEU A 814 15.78 36.76 -6.65
N PRO A 815 16.94 37.00 -6.03
CA PRO A 815 17.70 35.94 -5.36
C PRO A 815 16.84 35.18 -4.37
N ALA A 816 17.05 33.87 -4.24
CA ALA A 816 16.26 33.06 -3.32
C ALA A 816 17.02 31.93 -2.64
N VAL A 817 16.69 31.69 -1.38
CA VAL A 817 16.98 30.48 -0.62
C VAL A 817 15.80 29.53 -0.83
N TYR A 818 16.01 28.51 -1.67
CA TYR A 818 15.02 27.49 -1.96
C TYR A 818 15.06 26.39 -0.91
N VAL A 819 13.90 26.11 -0.30
CA VAL A 819 13.70 25.01 0.65
C VAL A 819 12.75 23.98 0.03
N PRO A 820 13.24 22.92 -0.63
CA PRO A 820 12.39 21.91 -1.25
C PRO A 820 11.44 21.27 -0.25
N LEU A 821 10.20 21.00 -0.67
CA LEU A 821 9.22 20.32 0.18
C LEU A 821 9.74 18.92 0.61
N PRO A 822 9.83 18.60 1.92
CA PRO A 822 10.37 17.32 2.41
C PRO A 822 9.50 16.11 2.05
N ILE A 823 8.22 16.35 1.76
CA ILE A 823 7.21 15.33 1.49
C ILE A 823 6.72 15.51 0.05
N GLY A 824 7.40 14.87 -0.90
CA GLY A 824 7.08 14.92 -2.33
C GLY A 824 8.07 14.09 -3.15
N ASN A 825 7.87 14.02 -4.47
CA ASN A 825 8.67 13.19 -5.40
C ASN A 825 10.12 13.73 -5.65
N GLY A 826 10.68 14.56 -4.76
CA GLY A 826 11.94 15.28 -4.99
C GLY A 826 11.90 16.38 -6.06
N GLU A 827 10.85 16.45 -6.88
CA GLU A 827 10.67 17.40 -8.01
C GLU A 827 10.98 18.86 -7.66
N GLN A 828 10.62 19.32 -6.45
CA GLN A 828 10.92 20.69 -6.03
C GLN A 828 12.43 20.99 -5.93
N ARG A 829 13.26 20.01 -5.57
CA ARG A 829 14.72 20.18 -5.58
C ARG A 829 15.20 20.37 -7.02
N LEU A 830 14.72 19.51 -7.92
CA LEU A 830 15.08 19.54 -9.35
C LEU A 830 14.63 20.83 -10.04
N ASN A 831 13.48 21.40 -9.67
CA ASN A 831 13.01 22.69 -10.20
C ASN A 831 13.97 23.85 -9.86
N ALA A 832 14.53 23.88 -8.64
CA ALA A 832 15.43 24.95 -8.20
C ALA A 832 16.88 24.80 -8.70
N LEU A 833 17.33 23.56 -8.95
CA LEU A 833 18.73 23.29 -9.31
C LEU A 833 19.29 24.14 -10.47
N PRO A 834 18.57 24.39 -11.59
CA PRO A 834 19.09 25.24 -12.67
C PRO A 834 19.42 26.66 -12.21
N VAL A 835 18.55 27.27 -11.40
CA VAL A 835 18.76 28.64 -10.87
C VAL A 835 19.90 28.65 -9.84
N VAL A 836 19.99 27.62 -9.00
CA VAL A 836 21.06 27.47 -7.99
C VAL A 836 22.42 27.24 -8.67
N GLN A 837 22.48 26.39 -9.71
CA GLN A 837 23.70 26.11 -10.48
C GLN A 837 24.17 27.32 -11.30
N ALA A 838 23.26 28.17 -11.76
CA ALA A 838 23.60 29.46 -12.36
C ALA A 838 24.13 30.49 -11.35
N GLY A 839 24.02 30.22 -10.04
CA GLY A 839 24.38 31.16 -8.97
C GLY A 839 23.24 32.12 -8.57
N GLY A 840 22.03 31.97 -9.11
CA GLY A 840 20.89 32.84 -8.83
C GLY A 840 20.14 32.53 -7.51
N GLY A 841 20.54 31.47 -6.81
CA GLY A 841 19.90 31.07 -5.56
C GLY A 841 20.73 30.08 -4.76
N LEU A 842 20.27 29.83 -3.53
CA LEU A 842 20.81 28.82 -2.62
C LEU A 842 19.78 27.72 -2.42
N LEU A 843 20.23 26.55 -1.96
CA LEU A 843 19.40 25.37 -1.72
C LEU A 843 19.68 24.86 -0.31
N ILE A 844 18.65 24.84 0.54
CA ILE A 844 18.71 24.28 1.89
C ILE A 844 17.68 23.15 1.97
N ASP A 845 18.10 21.95 2.36
CA ASP A 845 17.17 20.86 2.59
C ASP A 845 16.33 21.12 3.85
N ASP A 846 15.03 20.84 3.79
CA ASP A 846 14.08 21.18 4.85
C ASP A 846 14.42 20.54 6.21
N ALA A 847 15.14 19.43 6.20
CA ALA A 847 15.63 18.75 7.40
C ALA A 847 16.76 19.51 8.13
N ASP A 848 17.54 20.30 7.39
CA ASP A 848 18.67 21.08 7.92
C ASP A 848 18.25 22.53 8.27
N LEU A 849 17.03 22.92 7.93
CA LEU A 849 16.51 24.28 8.11
C LEU A 849 16.28 24.63 9.60
N SER A 850 17.29 25.25 10.21
CA SER A 850 17.26 25.78 11.57
C SER A 850 17.18 27.33 11.59
N PRO A 851 16.75 27.94 12.71
CA PRO A 851 16.80 29.40 12.88
C PRO A 851 18.22 29.97 12.68
N GLN A 852 19.24 29.29 13.22
CA GLN A 852 20.64 29.70 13.11
C GLN A 852 21.11 29.69 11.65
N LEU A 853 20.83 28.60 10.93
CA LEU A 853 21.20 28.51 9.50
C LEU A 853 20.47 29.54 8.65
N VAL A 854 19.21 29.86 8.98
CA VAL A 854 18.46 30.96 8.33
C VAL A 854 19.11 32.30 8.60
N ALA A 855 19.45 32.62 9.86
CA ALA A 855 20.14 33.86 10.21
C ALA A 855 21.48 33.98 9.48
N GLU A 856 22.38 33.00 9.63
CA GLU A 856 23.69 32.95 8.97
C GLU A 856 23.59 33.12 7.44
N THR A 857 22.68 32.38 6.80
CA THR A 857 22.52 32.42 5.33
C THR A 857 21.95 33.75 4.84
N VAL A 858 20.89 34.26 5.49
CA VAL A 858 20.24 35.50 5.07
C VAL A 858 21.13 36.71 5.33
N ILE A 859 21.75 36.80 6.52
CA ILE A 859 22.67 37.88 6.87
C ILE A 859 23.90 37.83 5.95
N GLY A 860 24.50 36.66 5.74
CA GLY A 860 25.66 36.48 4.87
C GLY A 860 25.42 36.71 3.36
N VAL A 861 24.16 36.86 2.94
CA VAL A 861 23.80 37.28 1.58
C VAL A 861 23.39 38.76 1.54
N LEU A 862 22.68 39.27 2.55
CA LEU A 862 22.23 40.68 2.60
C LEU A 862 23.29 41.67 3.09
N ASP A 863 24.34 41.22 3.81
CA ASP A 863 25.52 42.03 4.15
C ASP A 863 26.54 42.09 2.98
N ASP A 864 26.46 41.20 1.98
CA ASP A 864 27.38 41.11 0.83
C ASP A 864 26.71 41.64 -0.47
N ALA A 865 26.77 42.96 -0.67
CA ALA A 865 26.15 43.62 -1.82
C ALA A 865 26.69 43.13 -3.20
N PRO A 866 28.01 42.93 -3.41
CA PRO A 866 28.53 42.32 -4.64
C PRO A 866 27.93 40.93 -4.92
N ARG A 867 27.86 40.05 -3.92
CA ARG A 867 27.25 38.72 -4.06
C ARG A 867 25.76 38.81 -4.35
N LEU A 868 25.03 39.69 -3.66
CA LEU A 868 23.59 39.89 -3.90
C LEU A 868 23.31 40.39 -5.33
N GLN A 869 24.15 41.28 -5.88
CA GLN A 869 24.07 41.72 -7.27
C GLN A 869 24.38 40.59 -8.26
N GLN A 870 25.41 39.78 -8.00
CA GLN A 870 25.71 38.60 -8.82
C GLN A 870 24.56 37.59 -8.82
N MET A 871 24.00 37.27 -7.65
CA MET A 871 22.82 36.40 -7.54
C MET A 871 21.59 37.00 -8.26
N THR A 872 21.41 38.32 -8.21
CA THR A 872 20.31 39.02 -8.91
C THR A 872 20.43 38.88 -10.42
N ALA A 873 21.63 39.11 -10.97
CA ALA A 873 21.91 38.94 -12.40
C ALA A 873 21.77 37.48 -12.84
N ALA A 874 22.31 36.54 -12.06
CA ALA A 874 22.20 35.10 -12.32
C ALA A 874 20.76 34.58 -12.26
N ALA A 875 19.96 35.04 -11.30
CA ALA A 875 18.54 34.70 -11.20
C ALA A 875 17.77 35.20 -12.44
N ALA A 876 18.02 36.44 -12.87
CA ALA A 876 17.40 37.03 -14.06
C ALA A 876 17.80 36.29 -15.35
N LEU A 877 19.06 35.90 -15.50
CA LEU A 877 19.55 35.14 -16.66
C LEU A 877 19.03 33.69 -16.70
N ALA A 878 18.78 33.07 -15.53
CA ALA A 878 18.13 31.77 -15.42
C ALA A 878 16.59 31.85 -15.53
N GLY A 879 16.02 33.06 -15.63
CA GLY A 879 14.59 33.31 -15.74
C GLY A 879 14.11 33.34 -17.19
N HIS A 880 13.27 32.39 -17.58
CA HIS A 880 12.68 32.33 -18.93
C HIS A 880 11.46 33.26 -19.06
N ARG A 881 11.69 34.58 -19.14
CA ARG A 881 10.63 35.60 -19.25
C ARG A 881 9.76 35.46 -20.51
N ASP A 882 10.32 34.89 -21.57
CA ASP A 882 9.70 34.69 -22.88
C ASP A 882 8.97 33.34 -23.03
N ALA A 883 9.02 32.46 -22.02
CA ALA A 883 8.48 31.10 -22.07
C ALA A 883 7.06 31.00 -22.63
N ALA A 884 6.16 31.90 -22.20
CA ALA A 884 4.78 31.91 -22.66
C ALA A 884 4.65 32.27 -24.15
N ARG A 885 5.41 33.28 -24.59
CA ARG A 885 5.51 33.71 -25.99
C ARG A 885 6.11 32.62 -26.86
N ARG A 886 7.17 31.94 -26.40
CA ARG A 886 7.82 30.87 -27.16
C ARG A 886 6.90 29.67 -27.38
N VAL A 887 6.11 29.28 -26.36
CA VAL A 887 5.08 28.23 -26.53
C VAL A 887 3.99 28.66 -27.51
N ALA A 888 3.56 29.93 -27.46
CA ALA A 888 2.57 30.49 -28.38
C ALA A 888 3.08 30.52 -29.85
N GLU A 889 4.30 31.00 -30.09
CA GLU A 889 4.95 31.02 -31.41
C GLU A 889 5.04 29.62 -32.02
N VAL A 890 5.50 28.63 -31.26
CA VAL A 890 5.58 27.22 -31.71
C VAL A 890 4.19 26.64 -32.02
N ALA A 891 3.17 27.01 -31.25
CA ALA A 891 1.78 26.59 -31.55
C ALA A 891 1.25 27.22 -32.84
N ILE A 892 1.51 28.51 -33.07
CA ILE A 892 1.15 29.22 -34.30
C ILE A 892 1.88 28.64 -35.52
N GLU A 893 3.18 28.35 -35.42
CA GLU A 893 4.00 27.68 -36.45
C GLU A 893 3.35 26.34 -36.85
N VAL A 894 3.08 25.49 -35.86
CA VAL A 894 2.49 24.16 -36.05
C VAL A 894 1.07 24.23 -36.64
N ALA A 895 0.26 25.21 -36.23
CA ALA A 895 -1.09 25.41 -36.75
C ALA A 895 -1.09 25.90 -38.21
N ARG A 896 -0.21 26.85 -38.55
CA ARG A 896 -0.06 27.36 -39.91
C ARG A 896 0.43 26.28 -40.87
N ALA A 897 1.43 25.49 -40.47
CA ALA A 897 1.89 24.33 -41.24
C ALA A 897 0.77 23.31 -41.48
N HIS A 898 0.01 22.95 -40.45
CA HIS A 898 -1.11 22.01 -40.58
C HIS A 898 -2.22 22.49 -41.53
N ARG A 899 -2.48 23.80 -41.59
CA ARG A 899 -3.40 24.38 -42.57
C ARG A 899 -2.87 24.33 -44.00
N ALA A 900 -1.56 24.52 -44.21
CA ALA A 900 -0.95 24.35 -45.52
C ALA A 900 -1.10 22.90 -46.02
N ASP A 901 -0.77 21.92 -45.19
CA ASP A 901 -0.96 20.48 -45.47
C ASP A 901 -2.43 20.13 -45.82
N ARG A 902 -3.40 20.74 -45.12
CA ARG A 902 -4.83 20.53 -45.39
C ARG A 902 -5.31 21.19 -46.68
N LYS A 903 -4.60 22.19 -47.20
CA LYS A 903 -4.90 22.86 -48.49
C LYS A 903 -4.26 22.15 -49.67
N SER A 904 -3.15 21.42 -49.49
CA SER A 904 -2.51 20.61 -50.55
C SER A 904 -3.11 19.20 -50.70
N LEU A 905 -3.86 18.72 -49.70
CA LEU A 905 -4.59 17.44 -49.70
C LEU A 905 -6.07 17.56 -50.14
N ARG A 906 -6.48 18.73 -50.67
CA ARG A 906 -7.83 19.03 -51.18
C ARG A 906 -7.73 19.51 -52.62
#